data_AF-A0A482XM69-F1
#
_entry.id   AF-A0A482XM69-F1
#
_cell.length_a   1.000
_cell.length_b   1.000
_cell.length_c   1.000
_cell.angle_alpha   90.00
_cell.angle_beta   90.00
_cell.angle_gamma   90.00
#
_symmetry.space_group_name_H-M   'P 1'
#
loop_
_entity.id
_entity.type
_entity.pdbx_description
1 polymer ?
#
loop_
_entity_poly.entity_id
_entity_poly.type
_entity_poly.pdbx_seq_one_letter_code
_entity_poly.pdbx_strand_id
1 'polypeptide(L)'
;MISLDLKFRHTVVQIRRYSSRVNKVDISKVLIANRGEIACRIIKTARRLGVKTVAVYSDADKNSMHVAMADEAFHIGPSPSSESYLKQERLIEIAHRSGSTAIHPGYGFVSENADFAELCEKKGVIFIGPPASAIRKMGIKSTSKMIMESAGVPVIPGYHGEDQSDSKLEEEAERIGFPLMIKAVLGGGGKGMRATLTADTFKEQLDSARREAEKAFGDGGVLLERLVTSPRHVEVQVFADQHGNCVHLFERDCSVQRRHQKVLEEAPGPGISKELRDRLGMAGVRAAQAVGYVGAGTVEFIMDRNTKDFYFMEMNTRLQVEHPVTEMITGVDLVEWQLLVASGEKLPKEQSDLSPKGHSFEGRVYAEDPANGFMPGAGPLLYLNPPENEQHVRIETGVRQHDDVSVYYDPMIAKVVVWAEERKKALQRLDKVLSKFHVAGMATNIEFLRRLVQHEAIRNGDVHTGFIPEHENQLLKILEPPKRVLAEAAVALILLERLNSIEAAKLEGDEYNPFVTETGFRLNHLLKRTINFEIHGQSYKIETTYRRNNRFTISFENSDDKIDLSSELKIEGTEKKVYCNFGDTIHSSSVFIDDDHLYLFSEERSYHFHHIDDRKVSVKDDDTSSLTSDEATSPMPGIVEKIMVQPGSDVKAGDPLLVVIAMKMEHVIKSPKNGVIKEVLCKQGESIKRNIPLVSWES
;
A
#
# COMPACT_ATOMS: atom_id res chain seq x y z
N MET A 1 -14.77 -24.64 77.41
CA MET A 1 -13.85 -24.76 76.26
C MET A 1 -14.51 -25.69 75.24
N ILE A 2 -15.22 -25.10 74.28
CA ILE A 2 -15.92 -25.81 73.21
C ILE A 2 -15.13 -25.52 71.93
N SER A 3 -14.67 -26.57 71.28
CA SER A 3 -13.93 -26.55 70.02
C SER A 3 -14.86 -26.17 68.87
N LEU A 4 -14.52 -25.11 68.14
CA LEU A 4 -15.16 -24.70 66.89
C LEU A 4 -14.31 -25.24 65.73
N ASP A 5 -14.79 -26.31 65.11
CA ASP A 5 -14.23 -26.92 63.90
C ASP A 5 -14.91 -26.29 62.66
N LEU A 6 -14.25 -25.32 62.03
CA LEU A 6 -14.74 -24.62 60.83
C LEU A 6 -14.18 -25.31 59.58
N LYS A 7 -14.93 -26.29 59.06
CA LYS A 7 -14.69 -26.88 57.73
C LYS A 7 -15.08 -25.89 56.64
N PHE A 8 -14.09 -25.27 56.00
CA PHE A 8 -14.25 -24.58 54.72
C PHE A 8 -14.72 -25.58 53.65
N ARG A 9 -15.98 -25.48 53.22
CA ARG A 9 -16.47 -26.15 52.01
C ARG A 9 -15.99 -25.36 50.80
N HIS A 10 -15.08 -25.94 50.03
CA HIS A 10 -14.81 -25.50 48.66
C HIS A 10 -16.05 -25.74 47.80
N THR A 11 -16.80 -24.67 47.53
CA THR A 11 -17.79 -24.67 46.46
C THR A 11 -17.03 -24.64 45.14
N VAL A 12 -16.82 -25.82 44.55
CA VAL A 12 -16.41 -25.95 43.15
C VAL A 12 -17.53 -25.35 42.31
N VAL A 13 -17.32 -24.14 41.79
CA VAL A 13 -18.13 -23.59 40.71
C VAL A 13 -17.87 -24.47 39.49
N GLN A 14 -18.73 -25.47 39.28
CA GLN A 14 -18.84 -26.15 38.01
C GLN A 14 -19.27 -25.10 36.97
N ILE A 15 -18.28 -24.55 36.26
CA ILE A 15 -18.52 -23.89 34.98
C ILE A 15 -19.20 -24.95 34.11
N ARG A 16 -20.52 -24.82 33.92
CA ARG A 16 -21.27 -25.55 32.90
C ARG A 16 -20.56 -25.27 31.57
N ARG A 17 -19.74 -26.22 31.11
CA ARG A 17 -19.36 -26.33 29.70
C ARG A 17 -20.67 -26.58 28.94
N TYR A 18 -21.31 -25.51 28.49
CA TYR A 18 -22.18 -25.59 27.33
C TYR A 18 -21.28 -26.01 26.16
N SER A 19 -21.15 -27.31 25.95
CA SER A 19 -20.71 -27.84 24.66
C SER A 19 -21.86 -27.57 23.69
N SER A 20 -21.91 -26.38 23.12
CA SER A 20 -22.48 -26.24 21.78
C SER A 20 -21.67 -27.17 20.89
N ARG A 21 -22.31 -28.17 20.29
CA ARG A 21 -21.65 -28.97 19.26
C ARG A 21 -21.34 -28.03 18.10
N VAL A 22 -20.05 -27.83 17.79
CA VAL A 22 -19.64 -27.12 16.58
C VAL A 22 -20.16 -27.93 15.39
N ASN A 23 -21.05 -27.33 14.60
CA ASN A 23 -21.59 -27.98 13.41
C ASN A 23 -20.58 -27.86 12.29
N LYS A 24 -20.15 -28.99 11.73
CA LYS A 24 -19.35 -29.00 10.51
C LYS A 24 -20.25 -28.65 9.33
N VAL A 25 -19.82 -27.70 8.50
CA VAL A 25 -20.54 -27.26 7.31
C VAL A 25 -19.57 -27.30 6.13
N ASP A 26 -20.01 -27.86 5.01
CA ASP A 26 -19.20 -27.89 3.79
C ASP A 26 -19.33 -26.56 3.04
N ILE A 27 -18.25 -25.79 2.96
CA ILE A 27 -18.18 -24.55 2.18
C ILE A 27 -17.79 -24.91 0.74
N SER A 28 -18.78 -25.22 -0.08
CA SER A 28 -18.60 -25.53 -1.50
C SER A 28 -18.60 -24.29 -2.41
N LYS A 29 -19.12 -23.15 -1.94
CA LYS A 29 -19.18 -21.88 -2.69
C LYS A 29 -19.06 -20.67 -1.78
N VAL A 30 -18.12 -19.78 -2.09
CA VAL A 30 -17.81 -18.58 -1.31
C VAL A 30 -17.97 -17.31 -2.13
N LEU A 31 -18.65 -16.31 -1.56
CA LEU A 31 -18.67 -14.95 -2.06
C LEU A 31 -17.51 -14.16 -1.47
N ILE A 32 -16.71 -13.52 -2.31
CA ILE A 32 -15.63 -12.64 -1.87
C ILE A 32 -16.18 -11.21 -1.84
N ALA A 33 -16.40 -10.66 -0.65
CA ALA A 33 -16.90 -9.30 -0.45
C ALA A 33 -15.78 -8.25 -0.48
N ASN A 34 -14.94 -8.32 -1.52
CA ASN A 34 -13.77 -7.46 -1.69
C ASN A 34 -13.36 -7.38 -3.17
N ARG A 35 -12.30 -6.62 -3.46
CA ARG A 35 -11.76 -6.37 -4.80
C ARG A 35 -10.24 -6.48 -4.83
N GLY A 36 -9.65 -6.27 -6.01
CA GLY A 36 -8.20 -6.10 -6.18
C GLY A 36 -7.41 -7.35 -5.80
N GLU A 37 -6.19 -7.15 -5.28
CA GLU A 37 -5.25 -8.25 -5.02
C GLU A 37 -5.81 -9.26 -4.02
N ILE A 38 -6.48 -8.80 -2.96
CA ILE A 38 -7.00 -9.70 -1.92
C ILE A 38 -8.11 -10.60 -2.43
N ALA A 39 -8.96 -10.10 -3.33
CA ALA A 39 -9.96 -10.94 -3.96
C ALA A 39 -9.29 -12.03 -4.82
N CYS A 40 -8.26 -11.66 -5.59
CA CYS A 40 -7.46 -12.59 -6.37
C CYS A 40 -6.77 -13.64 -5.47
N ARG A 41 -6.18 -13.20 -4.34
CA ARG A 41 -5.52 -14.04 -3.32
C ARG A 41 -6.49 -15.08 -2.74
N ILE A 42 -7.72 -14.68 -2.41
CA ILE A 42 -8.74 -15.59 -1.88
C ILE A 42 -9.20 -16.58 -2.95
N ILE A 43 -9.48 -16.09 -4.16
CA ILE A 43 -9.91 -16.92 -5.30
C ILE A 43 -8.88 -18.01 -5.62
N LYS A 44 -7.58 -17.68 -5.64
CA LYS A 44 -6.49 -18.64 -5.89
C LYS A 44 -6.56 -19.82 -4.90
N THR A 45 -6.70 -19.54 -3.60
CA THR A 45 -6.79 -20.60 -2.57
C THR A 45 -8.10 -21.36 -2.65
N ALA A 46 -9.24 -20.67 -2.79
CA ALA A 46 -10.54 -21.32 -2.92
C ALA A 46 -10.57 -22.31 -4.10
N ARG A 47 -10.06 -21.89 -5.27
CA ARG A 47 -9.95 -22.75 -6.46
C ARG A 47 -9.04 -23.94 -6.25
N ARG A 48 -7.87 -23.76 -5.61
CA ARG A 48 -6.96 -24.87 -5.27
C ARG A 48 -7.65 -25.91 -4.38
N LEU A 49 -8.56 -25.48 -3.51
CA LEU A 49 -9.33 -26.34 -2.61
C LEU A 49 -10.64 -26.88 -3.25
N GLY A 50 -10.93 -26.55 -4.52
CA GLY A 50 -12.15 -26.97 -5.20
C GLY A 50 -13.42 -26.21 -4.79
N VAL A 51 -13.29 -25.10 -4.06
CA VAL A 51 -14.40 -24.23 -3.64
C VAL A 51 -14.74 -23.26 -4.77
N LYS A 52 -16.02 -23.20 -5.17
CA LYS A 52 -16.50 -22.26 -6.19
C LYS A 52 -16.45 -20.83 -5.68
N THR A 53 -16.16 -19.89 -6.58
CA THR A 53 -15.87 -18.49 -6.21
C THR A 53 -16.86 -17.52 -6.86
N VAL A 54 -17.36 -16.58 -6.06
CA VAL A 54 -18.24 -15.50 -6.51
C VAL A 54 -17.60 -14.16 -6.18
N ALA A 55 -17.25 -13.38 -7.20
CA ALA A 55 -16.80 -12.01 -7.04
C ALA A 55 -17.99 -11.03 -7.03
N VAL A 56 -17.78 -9.87 -6.42
CA VAL A 56 -18.64 -8.70 -6.60
C VAL A 56 -17.82 -7.55 -7.20
N TYR A 57 -18.49 -6.67 -7.95
CA TYR A 57 -17.82 -5.54 -8.60
C TYR A 57 -18.70 -4.30 -8.73
N SER A 58 -18.08 -3.14 -8.64
CA SER A 58 -18.69 -1.84 -8.97
C SER A 58 -18.53 -1.50 -10.46
N ASP A 59 -19.13 -0.40 -10.91
CA ASP A 59 -18.92 0.12 -12.28
C ASP A 59 -17.43 0.25 -12.67
N ALA A 60 -16.59 0.78 -11.76
CA ALA A 60 -15.15 0.93 -12.00
C ALA A 60 -14.38 -0.41 -12.08
N ASP A 61 -14.90 -1.46 -11.46
CA ASP A 61 -14.23 -2.77 -11.41
C ASP A 61 -14.75 -3.77 -12.44
N LYS A 62 -15.65 -3.38 -13.34
CA LYS A 62 -16.29 -4.28 -14.32
C LYS A 62 -15.30 -5.17 -15.08
N ASN A 63 -14.14 -4.61 -15.44
CA ASN A 63 -13.11 -5.31 -16.20
C ASN A 63 -11.94 -5.80 -15.34
N SER A 64 -11.98 -5.62 -14.01
CA SER A 64 -10.87 -5.92 -13.10
C SER A 64 -10.46 -7.40 -13.09
N MET A 65 -9.22 -7.65 -12.64
CA MET A 65 -8.64 -9.00 -12.62
C MET A 65 -9.47 -9.98 -11.78
N HIS A 66 -9.97 -9.59 -10.60
CA HIS A 66 -10.72 -10.51 -9.73
C HIS A 66 -12.07 -10.91 -10.31
N VAL A 67 -12.70 -10.05 -11.12
CA VAL A 67 -13.94 -10.36 -11.85
C VAL A 67 -13.69 -11.44 -12.90
N ALA A 68 -12.61 -11.29 -13.68
CA ALA A 68 -12.21 -12.30 -14.67
C ALA A 68 -11.74 -13.60 -14.01
N MET A 69 -11.21 -13.52 -12.79
CA MET A 69 -10.74 -14.68 -12.03
C MET A 69 -11.83 -15.44 -11.31
N ALA A 70 -13.00 -14.89 -10.99
CA ALA A 70 -14.03 -15.66 -10.29
C ALA A 70 -14.79 -16.60 -11.22
N ASP A 71 -15.51 -17.59 -10.66
CA ASP A 71 -16.37 -18.47 -11.47
C ASP A 71 -17.69 -17.76 -11.83
N GLU A 72 -18.15 -16.85 -10.97
CA GLU A 72 -19.29 -15.95 -11.21
C GLU A 72 -18.95 -14.56 -10.65
N ALA A 73 -19.51 -13.51 -11.26
CA ALA A 73 -19.32 -12.13 -10.79
C ALA A 73 -20.63 -11.33 -10.84
N PHE A 74 -20.90 -10.53 -9.81
CA PHE A 74 -22.15 -9.77 -9.68
C PHE A 74 -21.91 -8.27 -9.48
N HIS A 75 -22.65 -7.47 -10.25
CA HIS A 75 -22.65 -6.02 -10.12
C HIS A 75 -23.32 -5.55 -8.82
N ILE A 76 -22.63 -4.71 -8.04
CA ILE A 76 -23.08 -4.20 -6.74
C ILE A 76 -23.38 -2.69 -6.71
N GLY A 77 -23.15 -1.96 -7.79
CA GLY A 77 -23.52 -0.54 -7.90
C GLY A 77 -22.37 0.37 -8.33
N PRO A 78 -22.55 1.70 -8.14
CA PRO A 78 -21.59 2.70 -8.59
C PRO A 78 -20.18 2.56 -8.01
N SER A 79 -19.21 3.22 -8.65
CA SER A 79 -17.79 3.17 -8.29
C SER A 79 -17.47 3.54 -6.83
N PRO A 80 -18.08 4.55 -6.18
CA PRO A 80 -17.81 4.84 -4.77
C PRO A 80 -18.11 3.64 -3.85
N SER A 81 -17.17 3.28 -2.98
CA SER A 81 -17.33 2.10 -2.12
C SER A 81 -18.50 2.21 -1.13
N SER A 82 -18.86 3.42 -0.72
CA SER A 82 -20.06 3.72 0.11
C SER A 82 -21.36 3.35 -0.60
N GLU A 83 -21.34 3.30 -1.93
CA GLU A 83 -22.46 2.99 -2.80
C GLU A 83 -22.43 1.55 -3.35
N SER A 84 -21.29 0.86 -3.21
CA SER A 84 -21.07 -0.51 -3.68
C SER A 84 -20.58 -1.45 -2.56
N TYR A 85 -19.26 -1.59 -2.36
CA TYR A 85 -18.66 -2.59 -1.48
C TYR A 85 -19.06 -2.50 0.00
N LEU A 86 -19.58 -1.34 0.44
CA LEU A 86 -20.09 -1.13 1.80
C LEU A 86 -21.62 -1.34 1.93
N LYS A 87 -22.32 -1.66 0.83
CA LYS A 87 -23.76 -1.99 0.85
C LYS A 87 -24.00 -3.41 1.34
N GLN A 88 -24.03 -3.56 2.65
CA GLN A 88 -24.20 -4.84 3.35
C GLN A 88 -25.38 -5.69 2.86
N GLU A 89 -26.59 -5.10 2.77
CA GLU A 89 -27.80 -5.80 2.30
C GLU A 89 -27.64 -6.34 0.87
N ARG A 90 -26.94 -5.59 0.01
CA ARG A 90 -26.67 -6.00 -1.37
C ARG A 90 -25.74 -7.20 -1.43
N LEU A 91 -24.72 -7.25 -0.57
CA LEU A 91 -23.81 -8.40 -0.46
C LEU A 91 -24.54 -9.67 -0.02
N ILE A 92 -25.43 -9.55 0.97
CA ILE A 92 -26.27 -10.66 1.44
C ILE A 92 -27.22 -11.15 0.35
N GLU A 93 -27.89 -10.23 -0.36
CA GLU A 93 -28.76 -10.57 -1.49
C GLU A 93 -28.02 -11.40 -2.54
N ILE A 94 -26.80 -10.99 -2.89
CA ILE A 94 -25.99 -11.71 -3.88
C ILE A 94 -25.50 -13.05 -3.33
N ALA A 95 -25.12 -13.14 -2.06
CA ALA A 95 -24.75 -14.42 -1.44
C ALA A 95 -25.89 -15.44 -1.60
N HIS A 96 -27.13 -15.05 -1.33
CA HIS A 96 -28.30 -15.91 -1.56
C HIS A 96 -28.55 -16.21 -3.03
N ARG A 97 -28.53 -15.20 -3.91
CA ARG A 97 -28.80 -15.37 -5.35
C ARG A 97 -27.79 -16.26 -6.04
N SER A 98 -26.53 -16.17 -5.64
CA SER A 98 -25.44 -17.00 -6.16
C SER A 98 -25.40 -18.39 -5.51
N GLY A 99 -26.14 -18.62 -4.42
CA GLY A 99 -26.06 -19.86 -3.64
C GLY A 99 -24.75 -20.01 -2.88
N SER A 100 -24.09 -18.90 -2.53
CA SER A 100 -22.88 -18.92 -1.70
C SER A 100 -23.26 -19.17 -0.23
N THR A 101 -22.63 -20.15 0.40
CA THR A 101 -22.90 -20.50 1.81
C THR A 101 -22.03 -19.72 2.78
N ALA A 102 -20.98 -19.07 2.28
CA ALA A 102 -20.06 -18.26 3.06
C ALA A 102 -19.66 -16.97 2.34
N ILE A 103 -19.30 -15.95 3.12
CA ILE A 103 -18.72 -14.69 2.65
C ILE A 103 -17.32 -14.55 3.24
N HIS A 104 -16.32 -14.38 2.36
CA HIS A 104 -14.98 -13.98 2.75
C HIS A 104 -14.83 -12.47 2.59
N PRO A 105 -14.64 -11.70 3.68
CA PRO A 105 -14.56 -10.24 3.58
C PRO A 105 -13.16 -9.76 3.16
N GLY A 106 -12.13 -10.59 3.28
CA GLY A 106 -10.74 -10.18 3.04
C GLY A 106 -10.30 -9.20 4.13
N TYR A 107 -9.86 -8.01 3.72
CA TYR A 107 -9.49 -6.92 4.63
C TYR A 107 -10.09 -5.59 4.17
N GLY A 108 -10.30 -4.65 5.09
CA GLY A 108 -11.02 -3.42 4.80
C GLY A 108 -12.50 -3.67 4.45
N PHE A 109 -13.17 -2.63 3.95
CA PHE A 109 -14.62 -2.64 3.69
C PHE A 109 -15.43 -3.15 4.90
N VAL A 110 -16.03 -4.34 4.78
CA VAL A 110 -16.92 -4.93 5.78
C VAL A 110 -16.22 -5.94 6.70
N SER A 111 -14.90 -6.14 6.57
CA SER A 111 -14.17 -7.18 7.31
C SER A 111 -14.16 -6.99 8.84
N GLU A 112 -14.23 -5.75 9.30
CA GLU A 112 -14.23 -5.40 10.73
C GLU A 112 -15.57 -4.78 11.15
N ASN A 113 -16.62 -5.01 10.36
CA ASN A 113 -17.95 -4.51 10.65
C ASN A 113 -18.74 -5.58 11.42
N ALA A 114 -18.90 -5.38 12.72
CA ALA A 114 -19.61 -6.33 13.59
C ALA A 114 -21.08 -6.51 13.19
N ASP A 115 -21.73 -5.46 12.71
CA ASP A 115 -23.14 -5.51 12.31
C ASP A 115 -23.30 -6.35 11.04
N PHE A 116 -22.33 -6.29 10.13
CA PHE A 116 -22.31 -7.16 8.95
C PHE A 116 -22.08 -8.63 9.31
N ALA A 117 -21.16 -8.93 10.23
CA ALA A 117 -20.95 -10.29 10.71
C ALA A 117 -22.21 -10.86 11.37
N GLU A 118 -22.90 -10.07 12.19
CA GLU A 118 -24.18 -10.45 12.80
C GLU A 118 -25.31 -10.59 11.74
N LEU A 119 -25.32 -9.74 10.72
CA LEU A 119 -26.26 -9.85 9.61
C LEU A 119 -26.05 -11.14 8.82
N CYS A 120 -24.81 -11.53 8.56
CA CYS A 120 -24.49 -12.82 7.92
C CYS A 120 -25.08 -13.99 8.74
N GLU A 121 -24.83 -14.01 10.05
CA GLU A 121 -25.37 -15.03 10.95
C GLU A 121 -26.91 -15.08 10.93
N LYS A 122 -27.58 -13.93 11.05
CA LYS A 122 -29.05 -13.81 10.99
C LYS A 122 -29.63 -14.30 9.67
N LYS A 123 -28.87 -14.21 8.58
CA LYS A 123 -29.27 -14.60 7.23
C LYS A 123 -28.80 -16.01 6.87
N GLY A 124 -28.14 -16.72 7.78
CA GLY A 124 -27.67 -18.09 7.56
C GLY A 124 -26.51 -18.19 6.56
N VAL A 125 -25.69 -17.14 6.48
CA VAL A 125 -24.46 -17.11 5.66
C VAL A 125 -23.26 -17.11 6.61
N ILE A 126 -22.28 -17.98 6.36
CA ILE A 126 -21.08 -18.05 7.20
C ILE A 126 -20.19 -16.84 6.93
N PHE A 127 -19.95 -16.02 7.94
CA PHE A 127 -18.92 -14.98 7.88
C PHE A 127 -17.55 -15.61 8.14
N ILE A 128 -16.65 -15.59 7.15
CA ILE A 128 -15.30 -16.15 7.27
C ILE A 128 -14.40 -15.12 7.98
N GLY A 129 -14.47 -15.13 9.30
CA GLY A 129 -13.76 -14.21 10.18
C GLY A 129 -14.16 -14.39 11.64
N PRO A 130 -13.75 -13.47 12.53
CA PRO A 130 -14.13 -13.53 13.93
C PRO A 130 -15.63 -13.26 14.14
N PRO A 131 -16.22 -13.72 15.25
CA PRO A 131 -17.61 -13.45 15.56
C PRO A 131 -17.83 -11.96 15.82
N ALA A 132 -19.05 -11.47 15.56
CA ALA A 132 -19.45 -10.07 15.78
C ALA A 132 -19.12 -9.56 17.19
N SER A 133 -19.24 -10.42 18.20
CA SER A 133 -18.90 -10.09 19.59
C SER A 133 -17.41 -9.78 19.80
N ALA A 134 -16.51 -10.50 19.13
CA ALA A 134 -15.07 -10.25 19.20
C ALA A 134 -14.71 -8.94 18.48
N ILE A 135 -15.31 -8.71 17.30
CA ILE A 135 -15.14 -7.46 16.54
C ILE A 135 -15.56 -6.25 17.40
N ARG A 136 -16.74 -6.28 18.04
CA ARG A 136 -17.20 -5.17 18.90
C ARG A 136 -16.28 -4.91 20.09
N LYS A 137 -15.84 -5.97 20.77
CA LYS A 137 -14.94 -5.85 21.93
C LYS A 137 -13.63 -5.14 21.57
N MET A 138 -13.12 -5.36 20.37
CA MET A 138 -11.85 -4.77 19.89
C MET A 138 -12.02 -3.42 19.19
N GLY A 139 -13.23 -3.06 18.74
CA GLY A 139 -13.49 -1.78 18.08
C GLY A 139 -13.46 -0.54 19.00
N ILE A 140 -13.58 -0.73 20.33
CA ILE A 140 -13.56 0.35 21.32
C ILE A 140 -12.24 0.30 22.11
N LYS A 141 -11.43 1.36 22.04
CA LYS A 141 -10.09 1.40 22.67
C LYS A 141 -10.11 1.15 24.18
N SER A 142 -11.00 1.81 24.92
CA SER A 142 -11.09 1.64 26.38
C SER A 142 -11.49 0.20 26.75
N THR A 143 -12.52 -0.35 26.10
CA THR A 143 -12.98 -1.73 26.30
C THR A 143 -11.89 -2.74 25.95
N SER A 144 -11.21 -2.56 24.81
CA SER A 144 -10.15 -3.48 24.38
C SER A 144 -9.00 -3.54 25.39
N LYS A 145 -8.54 -2.39 25.89
CA LYS A 145 -7.48 -2.31 26.90
C LYS A 145 -7.83 -3.00 28.21
N MET A 146 -9.04 -2.77 28.74
CA MET A 146 -9.48 -3.42 29.98
C MET A 146 -9.52 -4.94 29.84
N ILE A 147 -9.97 -5.45 28.68
CA ILE A 147 -9.94 -6.89 28.38
C ILE A 147 -8.51 -7.40 28.32
N MET A 148 -7.61 -6.68 27.64
CA MET A 148 -6.20 -7.07 27.50
C MET A 148 -5.46 -7.08 28.84
N GLU A 149 -5.67 -6.07 29.67
CA GLU A 149 -5.10 -5.99 31.02
C GLU A 149 -5.59 -7.16 31.89
N SER A 150 -6.90 -7.44 31.87
CA SER A 150 -7.50 -8.59 32.57
C SER A 150 -6.98 -9.93 32.07
N ALA A 151 -6.56 -10.01 30.80
CA ALA A 151 -5.96 -11.19 30.17
C ALA A 151 -4.44 -11.31 30.39
N GLY A 152 -3.83 -10.40 31.17
CA GLY A 152 -2.39 -10.36 31.40
C GLY A 152 -1.57 -10.07 30.14
N VAL A 153 -2.14 -9.32 29.20
CA VAL A 153 -1.44 -8.76 28.05
C VAL A 153 -0.88 -7.40 28.45
N PRO A 154 0.43 -7.13 28.28
CA PRO A 154 1.00 -5.84 28.64
C PRO A 154 0.31 -4.70 27.90
N VAL A 155 -0.22 -3.71 28.62
CA VAL A 155 -0.82 -2.48 28.07
C VAL A 155 0.05 -1.28 28.43
N ILE A 156 0.04 -0.24 27.61
CA ILE A 156 0.79 0.99 27.90
C ILE A 156 0.24 1.60 29.19
N PRO A 157 1.09 1.90 30.19
CA PRO A 157 0.66 2.63 31.38
C PRO A 157 -0.03 3.93 30.99
N GLY A 158 -1.21 4.18 31.54
CA GLY A 158 -2.04 5.30 31.12
C GLY A 158 -3.23 5.56 32.01
N TYR A 159 -4.03 6.55 31.62
CA TYR A 159 -5.31 6.89 32.20
C TYR A 159 -6.38 6.95 31.11
N HIS A 160 -7.50 6.27 31.37
CA HIS A 160 -8.65 6.16 30.48
C HIS A 160 -9.97 6.17 31.28
N GLY A 161 -9.97 6.87 32.41
CA GLY A 161 -11.15 7.00 33.28
C GLY A 161 -12.17 8.01 32.74
N GLU A 162 -13.37 7.98 33.30
CA GLU A 162 -14.48 8.85 32.90
C GLU A 162 -14.32 10.30 33.38
N ASP A 163 -13.51 10.55 34.41
CA ASP A 163 -13.23 11.91 34.86
C ASP A 163 -12.25 12.58 33.89
N GLN A 164 -12.79 13.51 33.10
CA GLN A 164 -12.11 14.29 32.08
C GLN A 164 -11.83 15.73 32.55
N SER A 165 -11.88 16.02 33.84
CA SER A 165 -11.51 17.36 34.35
C SER A 165 -10.02 17.64 34.15
N ASP A 166 -9.66 18.90 33.91
CA ASP A 166 -8.27 19.32 33.68
C ASP A 166 -7.37 18.95 34.86
N SER A 167 -7.83 19.23 36.08
CA SER A 167 -7.11 18.91 37.31
C SER A 167 -6.84 17.41 37.44
N LYS A 168 -7.80 16.56 37.05
CA LYS A 168 -7.61 15.12 37.12
C LYS A 168 -6.62 14.63 36.07
N LEU A 169 -6.71 15.15 34.84
CA LEU A 169 -5.78 14.79 33.77
C LEU A 169 -4.35 15.27 34.07
N GLU A 170 -4.17 16.41 34.73
CA GLU A 170 -2.86 16.88 35.21
C GLU A 170 -2.29 15.96 36.30
N GLU A 171 -3.10 15.59 37.30
CA GLU A 171 -2.71 14.62 38.34
C GLU A 171 -2.28 13.27 37.74
N GLU A 172 -3.05 12.76 36.78
CA GLU A 172 -2.75 11.50 36.10
C GLU A 172 -1.52 11.61 35.20
N ALA A 173 -1.30 12.76 34.54
CA ALA A 173 -0.10 13.00 33.76
C ALA A 173 1.17 12.96 34.63
N GLU A 174 1.13 13.56 35.81
CA GLU A 174 2.22 13.48 36.79
C GLU A 174 2.44 12.05 37.31
N ARG A 175 1.34 11.33 37.59
CA ARG A 175 1.39 9.93 38.07
C ARG A 175 1.99 8.98 37.03
N ILE A 176 1.62 9.13 35.76
CA ILE A 176 2.13 8.29 34.66
C ILE A 176 3.59 8.65 34.36
N GLY A 177 3.93 9.94 34.41
CA GLY A 177 5.24 10.49 34.15
C GLY A 177 5.50 10.79 32.66
N PHE A 178 6.25 11.86 32.40
CA PHE A 178 6.60 12.31 31.06
C PHE A 178 7.79 11.55 30.46
N PRO A 179 7.86 11.37 29.12
CA PRO A 179 6.95 11.91 28.10
C PRO A 179 5.64 11.13 27.96
N LEU A 180 4.57 11.83 27.56
CA LEU A 180 3.21 11.29 27.38
C LEU A 180 2.70 11.47 25.95
N MET A 181 1.73 10.64 25.60
CA MET A 181 0.90 10.73 24.42
C MET A 181 -0.56 10.92 24.85
N ILE A 182 -1.16 12.02 24.41
CA ILE A 182 -2.59 12.30 24.54
C ILE A 182 -3.25 11.76 23.28
N LYS A 183 -4.31 10.95 23.42
CA LYS A 183 -5.09 10.44 22.28
C LYS A 183 -6.57 10.68 22.50
N ALA A 184 -7.34 10.85 21.43
CA ALA A 184 -8.80 10.83 21.50
C ALA A 184 -9.31 9.44 21.92
N VAL A 185 -10.37 9.42 22.74
CA VAL A 185 -11.07 8.18 23.16
C VAL A 185 -11.73 7.52 21.95
N LEU A 186 -12.41 8.33 21.13
CA LEU A 186 -13.03 7.89 19.88
C LEU A 186 -12.09 8.07 18.70
N GLY A 187 -12.22 7.18 17.71
CA GLY A 187 -11.52 7.29 16.42
C GLY A 187 -10.18 6.56 16.30
N GLY A 188 -9.63 6.53 15.09
CA GLY A 188 -8.37 5.86 14.72
C GLY A 188 -7.54 6.69 13.73
N GLY A 189 -6.36 6.19 13.34
CA GLY A 189 -5.55 6.81 12.29
C GLY A 189 -4.81 8.10 12.67
N GLY A 190 -4.42 8.28 13.93
CA GLY A 190 -3.55 9.39 14.36
C GLY A 190 -4.25 10.73 14.63
N LYS A 191 -5.53 10.89 14.23
CA LYS A 191 -6.30 12.12 14.47
C LYS A 191 -6.56 12.34 15.97
N GLY A 192 -6.29 13.55 16.45
CA GLY A 192 -6.42 13.91 17.86
C GLY A 192 -5.31 13.35 18.76
N MET A 193 -4.15 13.00 18.19
CA MET A 193 -2.98 12.57 18.95
C MET A 193 -1.98 13.72 19.14
N ARG A 194 -1.48 13.89 20.37
CA ARG A 194 -0.43 14.88 20.71
C ARG A 194 0.59 14.28 21.65
N ALA A 195 1.87 14.44 21.31
CA ALA A 195 2.95 14.12 22.22
C ALA A 195 3.23 15.34 23.13
N THR A 196 3.47 15.10 24.41
CA THR A 196 3.88 16.12 25.37
C THR A 196 5.09 15.60 26.15
N LEU A 197 6.19 16.34 26.06
CA LEU A 197 7.49 15.90 26.58
C LEU A 197 7.73 16.34 28.03
N THR A 198 7.03 17.39 28.47
CA THR A 198 7.19 18.01 29.79
C THR A 198 5.85 18.53 30.31
N ALA A 199 5.75 18.67 31.64
CA ALA A 199 4.57 19.23 32.30
C ALA A 199 4.16 20.61 31.76
N ASP A 200 5.13 21.49 31.48
CA ASP A 200 4.87 22.85 30.99
C ASP A 200 4.11 22.87 29.65
N THR A 201 4.30 21.83 28.82
CA THR A 201 3.63 21.73 27.51
C THR A 201 2.30 20.99 27.57
N PHE A 202 1.98 20.34 28.70
CA PHE A 202 0.85 19.42 28.82
C PHE A 202 -0.48 20.11 28.50
N LYS A 203 -0.72 21.29 29.11
CA LYS A 203 -1.99 22.00 28.98
C LYS A 203 -2.30 22.39 27.54
N GLU A 204 -1.32 22.97 26.85
CA GLU A 204 -1.46 23.37 25.45
C GLU A 204 -1.75 22.17 24.53
N GLN A 205 -1.03 21.06 24.74
CA GLN A 205 -1.21 19.85 23.94
C GLN A 205 -2.56 19.18 24.23
N LEU A 206 -3.03 19.20 25.47
CA LEU A 206 -4.34 18.70 25.85
C LEU A 206 -5.45 19.48 25.14
N ASP A 207 -5.42 20.81 25.20
CA ASP A 207 -6.44 21.66 24.55
C ASP A 207 -6.39 21.54 23.02
N SER A 208 -5.21 21.31 22.44
CA SER A 208 -5.05 21.00 21.01
C SER A 208 -5.67 19.64 20.64
N ALA A 209 -5.39 18.59 21.42
CA ALA A 209 -5.93 17.25 21.20
C ALA A 209 -7.46 17.23 21.30
N ARG A 210 -8.03 17.89 22.32
CA ARG A 210 -9.49 17.99 22.51
C ARG A 210 -10.20 18.68 21.36
N ARG A 211 -9.67 19.82 20.90
CA ARG A 211 -10.27 20.55 19.77
C ARG A 211 -10.28 19.72 18.49
N GLU A 212 -9.21 18.95 18.26
CA GLU A 212 -9.17 18.04 17.12
C GLU A 212 -10.13 16.86 17.29
N ALA A 213 -10.20 16.26 18.48
CA ALA A 213 -11.11 15.17 18.79
C ALA A 213 -12.58 15.59 18.65
N GLU A 214 -12.96 16.74 19.21
CA GLU A 214 -14.31 17.31 19.08
C GLU A 214 -14.66 17.57 17.61
N LYS A 215 -13.74 18.17 16.84
CA LYS A 215 -13.94 18.46 15.42
C LYS A 215 -14.07 17.18 14.58
N ALA A 216 -13.32 16.14 14.92
CA ALA A 216 -13.26 14.90 14.14
C ALA A 216 -14.36 13.89 14.52
N PHE A 217 -14.74 13.85 15.81
CA PHE A 217 -15.56 12.77 16.38
C PHE A 217 -16.76 13.26 17.20
N GLY A 218 -16.91 14.56 17.43
CA GLY A 218 -17.98 15.12 18.26
C GLY A 218 -17.84 14.78 19.76
N ASP A 219 -16.64 14.37 20.18
CA ASP A 219 -16.31 14.02 21.56
C ASP A 219 -14.87 14.45 21.87
N GLY A 220 -14.73 15.41 22.78
CA GLY A 220 -13.45 15.92 23.29
C GLY A 220 -12.77 15.03 24.33
N GLY A 221 -13.31 13.85 24.64
CA GLY A 221 -12.71 12.89 25.57
C GLY A 221 -11.34 12.40 25.12
N VAL A 222 -10.38 12.37 26.05
CA VAL A 222 -9.01 11.93 25.80
C VAL A 222 -8.57 10.82 26.75
N LEU A 223 -7.52 10.12 26.33
CA LEU A 223 -6.76 9.17 27.12
C LEU A 223 -5.30 9.61 27.18
N LEU A 224 -4.66 9.37 28.32
CA LEU A 224 -3.25 9.64 28.55
C LEU A 224 -2.49 8.33 28.54
N GLU A 225 -1.37 8.28 27.83
CA GLU A 225 -0.50 7.11 27.76
C GLU A 225 0.95 7.53 27.90
N ARG A 226 1.78 6.69 28.50
CA ARG A 226 3.23 6.87 28.43
C ARG A 226 3.71 6.78 26.98
N LEU A 227 4.49 7.77 26.54
CA LEU A 227 5.05 7.78 25.20
C LEU A 227 6.22 6.80 25.10
N VAL A 228 6.16 5.89 24.13
CA VAL A 228 7.32 5.08 23.72
C VAL A 228 8.16 5.93 22.77
N THR A 229 9.39 6.24 23.15
CA THR A 229 10.21 7.26 22.46
C THR A 229 10.90 6.74 21.20
N SER A 230 11.24 5.45 21.16
CA SER A 230 11.83 4.80 19.98
C SER A 230 10.99 3.59 19.58
N PRO A 231 9.82 3.81 18.93
CA PRO A 231 8.84 2.76 18.75
C PRO A 231 9.14 1.88 17.53
N ARG A 232 9.02 0.58 17.71
CA ARG A 232 8.85 -0.42 16.66
C ARG A 232 7.40 -0.89 16.63
N HIS A 233 6.85 -1.00 15.43
CA HIS A 233 5.53 -1.60 15.23
C HIS A 233 5.74 -3.09 14.99
N VAL A 234 5.48 -3.90 16.01
CA VAL A 234 5.62 -5.37 15.95
C VAL A 234 4.25 -5.98 16.15
N GLU A 235 3.87 -6.94 15.32
CA GLU A 235 2.55 -7.53 15.36
C GLU A 235 2.63 -9.05 15.33
N VAL A 236 1.65 -9.72 15.92
CA VAL A 236 1.62 -11.18 16.04
C VAL A 236 0.43 -11.72 15.25
N GLN A 237 0.70 -12.60 14.30
CA GLN A 237 -0.35 -13.36 13.64
C GLN A 237 -0.93 -14.38 14.62
N VAL A 238 -2.23 -14.32 14.86
CA VAL A 238 -2.96 -15.32 15.64
C VAL A 238 -3.96 -16.05 14.75
N PHE A 239 -4.27 -17.28 15.13
CA PHE A 239 -5.28 -18.09 14.47
C PHE A 239 -6.02 -18.92 15.50
N ALA A 240 -7.35 -18.81 15.51
CA ALA A 240 -8.20 -19.55 16.45
C ALA A 240 -9.29 -20.32 15.71
N ASP A 241 -9.72 -21.45 16.27
CA ASP A 241 -10.85 -22.23 15.76
C ASP A 241 -12.10 -22.12 16.66
N GLN A 242 -13.21 -22.68 16.18
CA GLN A 242 -14.48 -22.71 16.92
C GLN A 242 -14.46 -23.68 18.13
N HIS A 243 -13.38 -24.44 18.32
CA HIS A 243 -13.20 -25.43 19.39
C HIS A 243 -12.40 -24.86 20.57
N GLY A 244 -12.00 -23.59 20.50
CA GLY A 244 -11.21 -22.90 21.53
C GLY A 244 -9.70 -23.09 21.39
N ASN A 245 -9.22 -23.74 20.33
CA ASN A 245 -7.79 -23.80 20.05
C ASN A 245 -7.33 -22.46 19.47
N CYS A 246 -6.14 -22.02 19.85
CA CYS A 246 -5.54 -20.80 19.33
C CYS A 246 -4.02 -20.95 19.28
N VAL A 247 -3.41 -20.54 18.17
CA VAL A 247 -1.96 -20.55 17.95
C VAL A 247 -1.49 -19.17 17.48
N HIS A 248 -0.21 -18.86 17.66
CA HIS A 248 0.45 -17.76 16.96
C HIS A 248 1.34 -18.30 15.83
N LEU A 249 1.35 -17.57 14.70
CA LEU A 249 2.23 -17.81 13.55
C LEU A 249 3.34 -16.77 13.50
N PHE A 250 3.92 -16.51 14.69
CA PHE A 250 5.05 -15.59 14.93
C PHE A 250 4.72 -14.13 14.66
N GLU A 251 5.76 -13.30 14.84
CA GLU A 251 5.69 -11.86 14.71
C GLU A 251 6.11 -11.37 13.32
N ARG A 252 5.56 -10.21 12.94
CA ARG A 252 6.02 -9.37 11.84
C ARG A 252 6.49 -8.03 12.40
N ASP A 253 7.49 -7.44 11.76
CA ASP A 253 7.87 -6.05 12.00
C ASP A 253 7.39 -5.20 10.83
N CYS A 254 6.55 -4.23 11.15
CA CYS A 254 5.94 -3.28 10.21
C CYS A 254 6.35 -1.84 10.54
N SER A 255 7.50 -1.66 11.19
CA SER A 255 7.95 -0.34 11.66
C SER A 255 8.19 0.63 10.51
N VAL A 256 8.55 0.14 9.33
CA VAL A 256 8.88 0.99 8.18
C VAL A 256 7.58 1.41 7.48
N GLN A 257 7.05 2.55 7.92
CA GLN A 257 5.76 3.10 7.53
C GLN A 257 5.84 4.60 7.24
N ARG A 258 4.97 5.10 6.35
CA ARG A 258 4.85 6.51 5.97
C ARG A 258 3.49 7.05 6.38
N ARG A 259 3.43 8.04 7.27
CA ARG A 259 2.15 8.63 7.75
C ARG A 259 1.13 7.54 8.17
N HIS A 260 1.60 6.55 8.93
CA HIS A 260 0.83 5.37 9.38
C HIS A 260 0.43 4.35 8.29
N GLN A 261 0.91 4.50 7.06
CA GLN A 261 0.78 3.50 5.99
C GLN A 261 2.00 2.59 5.98
N LYS A 262 1.81 1.28 6.19
CA LYS A 262 2.89 0.28 6.13
C LYS A 262 3.42 0.18 4.70
N VAL A 263 4.75 0.14 4.55
CA VAL A 263 5.43 0.18 3.24
C VAL A 263 6.35 -1.03 3.01
N LEU A 264 7.10 -1.42 4.04
CA LEU A 264 7.99 -2.57 4.05
C LEU A 264 7.76 -3.38 5.33
N GLU A 265 7.42 -4.64 5.16
CA GLU A 265 7.13 -5.57 6.26
C GLU A 265 8.10 -6.74 6.22
N GLU A 266 8.43 -7.28 7.39
CA GLU A 266 9.31 -8.43 7.48
C GLU A 266 8.91 -9.42 8.56
N ALA A 267 9.21 -10.70 8.33
CA ALA A 267 8.99 -11.77 9.29
C ALA A 267 10.15 -12.78 9.23
N PRO A 268 10.70 -13.21 10.37
CA PRO A 268 10.49 -12.68 11.73
C PRO A 268 11.05 -11.25 11.89
N GLY A 269 10.74 -10.58 13.00
CA GLY A 269 11.23 -9.22 13.25
C GLY A 269 12.72 -9.18 13.62
N PRO A 270 13.50 -8.16 13.18
CA PRO A 270 14.94 -8.12 13.38
C PRO A 270 15.31 -7.93 14.86
N GLY A 271 16.30 -8.68 15.35
CA GLY A 271 16.79 -8.56 16.72
C GLY A 271 15.81 -9.03 17.80
N ILE A 272 14.78 -9.82 17.45
CA ILE A 272 13.84 -10.43 18.40
C ILE A 272 14.33 -11.83 18.76
N SER A 273 14.71 -12.02 20.03
CA SER A 273 15.17 -13.33 20.55
C SER A 273 14.02 -14.35 20.58
N LYS A 274 14.36 -15.63 20.74
CA LYS A 274 13.35 -16.69 20.86
C LYS A 274 12.44 -16.48 22.08
N GLU A 275 13.01 -16.08 23.21
CA GLU A 275 12.29 -15.85 24.47
C GLU A 275 11.32 -14.66 24.33
N LEU A 276 11.76 -13.58 23.70
CA LEU A 276 10.92 -12.42 23.44
C LEU A 276 9.79 -12.76 22.45
N ARG A 277 10.10 -13.54 21.41
CA ARG A 277 9.13 -14.05 20.44
C ARG A 277 8.08 -14.93 21.10
N ASP A 278 8.48 -15.85 21.97
CA ASP A 278 7.56 -16.73 22.71
C ASP A 278 6.65 -15.89 23.63
N ARG A 279 7.18 -14.84 24.27
CA ARG A 279 6.40 -13.88 25.07
C ARG A 279 5.39 -13.08 24.25
N LEU A 280 5.81 -12.52 23.10
CA LEU A 280 4.96 -11.79 22.17
C LEU A 280 3.85 -12.70 21.63
N GLY A 281 4.23 -13.87 21.13
CA GLY A 281 3.33 -14.88 20.59
C GLY A 281 2.26 -15.29 21.58
N MET A 282 2.67 -15.62 22.80
CA MET A 282 1.72 -16.02 23.85
C MET A 282 0.85 -14.86 24.33
N ALA A 283 1.34 -13.62 24.33
CA ALA A 283 0.52 -12.45 24.60
C ALA A 283 -0.57 -12.29 23.52
N GLY A 284 -0.23 -12.51 22.24
CA GLY A 284 -1.21 -12.53 21.14
C GLY A 284 -2.26 -13.63 21.32
N VAL A 285 -1.86 -14.85 21.68
CA VAL A 285 -2.79 -15.96 21.96
C VAL A 285 -3.74 -15.62 23.11
N ARG A 286 -3.23 -15.08 24.22
CA ARG A 286 -4.08 -14.65 25.36
C ARG A 286 -5.07 -13.56 24.94
N ALA A 287 -4.63 -12.58 24.15
CA ALA A 287 -5.51 -11.53 23.62
C ALA A 287 -6.67 -12.12 22.81
N ALA A 288 -6.37 -13.03 21.87
CA ALA A 288 -7.37 -13.69 21.04
C ALA A 288 -8.34 -14.56 21.87
N GLN A 289 -7.83 -15.32 22.83
CA GLN A 289 -8.66 -16.16 23.70
C GLN A 289 -9.59 -15.33 24.60
N ALA A 290 -9.12 -14.19 25.11
CA ALA A 290 -9.90 -13.32 25.99
C ALA A 290 -11.17 -12.77 25.34
N VAL A 291 -11.17 -12.63 24.01
CA VAL A 291 -12.32 -12.11 23.25
C VAL A 291 -13.18 -13.22 22.63
N GLY A 292 -12.75 -14.48 22.69
CA GLY A 292 -13.40 -15.59 21.99
C GLY A 292 -13.21 -15.52 20.48
N TYR A 293 -11.99 -15.19 20.04
CA TYR A 293 -11.67 -14.96 18.63
C TYR A 293 -11.78 -16.25 17.79
N VAL A 294 -12.07 -16.11 16.49
CA VAL A 294 -12.11 -17.21 15.50
C VAL A 294 -11.51 -16.71 14.18
N GLY A 295 -10.83 -17.59 13.45
CA GLY A 295 -10.18 -17.27 12.18
C GLY A 295 -8.83 -16.58 12.36
N ALA A 296 -8.37 -15.90 11.31
CA ALA A 296 -7.13 -15.13 11.31
C ALA A 296 -7.33 -13.77 12.01
N GLY A 297 -6.38 -13.39 12.84
CA GLY A 297 -6.34 -12.07 13.47
C GLY A 297 -4.91 -11.61 13.67
N THR A 298 -4.72 -10.31 13.91
CA THR A 298 -3.41 -9.76 14.22
C THR A 298 -3.47 -8.89 15.45
N VAL A 299 -2.60 -9.18 16.41
CA VAL A 299 -2.44 -8.37 17.63
C VAL A 299 -1.24 -7.47 17.43
N GLU A 300 -1.48 -6.16 17.38
CA GLU A 300 -0.45 -5.15 17.15
C GLU A 300 0.12 -4.66 18.49
N PHE A 301 1.45 -4.60 18.56
CA PHE A 301 2.21 -4.12 19.71
C PHE A 301 3.10 -2.95 19.30
N ILE A 302 3.24 -2.00 20.22
CA ILE A 302 4.33 -1.04 20.20
C ILE A 302 5.47 -1.62 21.05
N MET A 303 6.65 -1.73 20.48
CA MET A 303 7.84 -2.22 21.18
C MET A 303 8.89 -1.12 21.25
N ASP A 304 9.45 -0.86 22.42
CA ASP A 304 10.59 0.05 22.53
C ASP A 304 11.83 -0.60 21.92
N ARG A 305 12.50 0.10 20.99
CA ARG A 305 13.68 -0.41 20.29
C ARG A 305 14.81 -0.76 21.26
N ASN A 306 14.97 -0.03 22.35
CA ASN A 306 16.10 -0.12 23.26
C ASN A 306 15.81 -1.12 24.39
N THR A 307 14.70 -0.96 25.10
CA THR A 307 14.36 -1.83 26.25
C THR A 307 13.76 -3.17 25.83
N LYS A 308 13.20 -3.25 24.61
CA LYS A 308 12.41 -4.39 24.10
C LYS A 308 11.13 -4.64 24.89
N ASP A 309 10.72 -3.71 25.75
CA ASP A 309 9.39 -3.75 26.34
C ASP A 309 8.36 -3.53 25.26
N PHE A 310 7.29 -4.32 25.29
CA PHE A 310 6.22 -4.23 24.33
C PHE A 310 4.88 -4.06 25.02
N TYR A 311 3.97 -3.36 24.35
CA TYR A 311 2.66 -3.02 24.86
C TYR A 311 1.61 -3.14 23.76
N PHE A 312 0.46 -3.69 24.10
CA PHE A 312 -0.69 -3.82 23.22
C PHE A 312 -1.12 -2.44 22.70
N MET A 313 -1.29 -2.35 21.38
CA MET A 313 -1.88 -1.20 20.71
C MET A 313 -3.34 -1.46 20.38
N GLU A 314 -3.57 -2.47 19.54
CA GLU A 314 -4.88 -2.85 19.05
C GLU A 314 -4.88 -4.28 18.51
N MET A 315 -6.06 -4.81 18.20
CA MET A 315 -6.22 -6.09 17.54
C MET A 315 -7.05 -5.90 16.27
N ASN A 316 -6.42 -6.13 15.12
CA ASN A 316 -7.09 -6.11 13.84
C ASN A 316 -7.86 -7.43 13.66
N THR A 317 -9.18 -7.30 13.51
CA THR A 317 -10.12 -8.44 13.56
C THR A 317 -10.34 -9.07 12.18
N ARG A 318 -9.23 -9.26 11.45
CA ARG A 318 -9.21 -9.67 10.04
C ARG A 318 -7.87 -10.29 9.65
N LEU A 319 -7.80 -10.83 8.44
CA LEU A 319 -6.54 -11.11 7.78
C LEU A 319 -5.79 -9.78 7.52
N GLN A 320 -4.48 -9.74 7.81
CA GLN A 320 -3.66 -8.56 7.49
C GLN A 320 -3.21 -8.57 6.03
N VAL A 321 -2.87 -7.41 5.49
CA VAL A 321 -2.43 -7.27 4.10
C VAL A 321 -1.11 -8.04 3.89
N GLU A 322 -0.21 -7.86 4.85
CA GLU A 322 1.14 -8.40 5.00
C GLU A 322 1.18 -9.85 5.53
N HIS A 323 0.04 -10.55 5.57
CA HIS A 323 0.03 -11.96 5.92
C HIS A 323 0.98 -12.85 5.06
N PRO A 324 1.30 -12.55 3.78
CA PRO A 324 2.21 -13.37 3.00
C PRO A 324 3.59 -13.55 3.61
N VAL A 325 4.16 -12.57 4.32
CA VAL A 325 5.47 -12.77 4.98
C VAL A 325 5.40 -13.84 6.06
N THR A 326 4.27 -13.93 6.77
CA THR A 326 4.00 -15.02 7.73
C THR A 326 3.85 -16.36 7.00
N GLU A 327 3.13 -16.41 5.88
CA GLU A 327 2.95 -17.63 5.10
C GLU A 327 4.29 -18.16 4.58
N MET A 328 5.18 -17.28 4.10
CA MET A 328 6.49 -17.66 3.56
C MET A 328 7.42 -18.27 4.61
N ILE A 329 7.37 -17.83 5.87
CA ILE A 329 8.21 -18.41 6.93
C ILE A 329 7.60 -19.63 7.61
N THR A 330 6.28 -19.81 7.53
CA THR A 330 5.57 -20.92 8.20
C THR A 330 5.18 -22.05 7.25
N GLY A 331 5.07 -21.78 5.96
CA GLY A 331 4.50 -22.69 4.97
C GLY A 331 3.00 -22.95 5.17
N VAL A 332 2.29 -22.04 5.85
CA VAL A 332 0.85 -22.13 6.10
C VAL A 332 0.11 -21.18 5.15
N ASP A 333 -0.93 -21.67 4.47
CA ASP A 333 -1.89 -20.82 3.77
C ASP A 333 -2.99 -20.40 4.77
N LEU A 334 -2.99 -19.13 5.14
CA LEU A 334 -3.89 -18.57 6.14
C LEU A 334 -5.33 -18.48 5.61
N VAL A 335 -5.53 -18.26 4.31
CA VAL A 335 -6.86 -18.27 3.69
C VAL A 335 -7.44 -19.69 3.69
N GLU A 336 -6.61 -20.71 3.46
CA GLU A 336 -7.01 -22.12 3.56
C GLU A 336 -7.48 -22.43 4.99
N TRP A 337 -6.70 -22.02 6.00
CA TRP A 337 -7.10 -22.19 7.40
C TRP A 337 -8.39 -21.43 7.72
N GLN A 338 -8.62 -20.26 7.12
CA GLN A 338 -9.85 -19.49 7.32
C GLN A 338 -11.06 -20.26 6.81
N LEU A 339 -10.97 -20.86 5.62
CA LEU A 339 -12.02 -21.71 5.05
C LEU A 339 -12.27 -22.97 5.90
N LEU A 340 -11.22 -23.63 6.37
CA LEU A 340 -11.33 -24.83 7.21
C LEU A 340 -12.01 -24.51 8.55
N VAL A 341 -11.53 -23.49 9.26
CA VAL A 341 -12.11 -23.10 10.56
C VAL A 341 -13.53 -22.60 10.42
N ALA A 342 -13.84 -21.84 9.35
CA ALA A 342 -15.21 -21.40 9.08
C ALA A 342 -16.15 -22.58 8.79
N SER A 343 -15.63 -23.68 8.23
CA SER A 343 -16.33 -24.96 8.02
C SER A 343 -16.53 -25.77 9.32
N GLY A 344 -16.05 -25.26 10.47
CA GLY A 344 -16.14 -25.92 11.77
C GLY A 344 -15.02 -26.94 12.04
N GLU A 345 -13.98 -26.98 11.21
CA GLU A 345 -12.80 -27.82 11.46
C GLU A 345 -11.93 -27.27 12.58
N LYS A 346 -11.07 -28.15 13.12
CA LYS A 346 -10.03 -27.76 14.09
C LYS A 346 -8.81 -27.20 13.37
N LEU A 347 -7.97 -26.48 14.11
CA LEU A 347 -6.65 -26.07 13.60
C LEU A 347 -5.84 -27.29 13.12
N PRO A 348 -5.24 -27.26 11.92
CA PRO A 348 -4.46 -28.39 11.40
C PRO A 348 -3.14 -28.65 12.13
N LYS A 349 -2.65 -27.68 12.90
CA LYS A 349 -1.36 -27.72 13.60
C LYS A 349 -1.49 -27.16 15.00
N GLU A 350 -0.76 -27.76 15.94
CA GLU A 350 -0.58 -27.22 17.28
C GLU A 350 0.59 -26.24 17.32
N GLN A 351 0.74 -25.48 18.42
CA GLN A 351 1.81 -24.49 18.55
C GLN A 351 3.22 -25.12 18.41
N SER A 352 3.39 -26.37 18.85
CA SER A 352 4.65 -27.11 18.76
C SER A 352 5.04 -27.54 17.33
N ASP A 353 4.08 -27.60 16.41
CA ASP A 353 4.31 -27.97 15.01
C ASP A 353 4.76 -26.78 14.15
N LEU A 354 4.71 -25.57 14.73
CA LEU A 354 5.04 -24.32 14.06
C LEU A 354 6.47 -23.91 14.42
N SER A 355 7.26 -23.60 13.40
CA SER A 355 8.59 -22.99 13.55
C SER A 355 8.81 -22.00 12.40
N PRO A 356 9.42 -20.83 12.66
CA PRO A 356 9.75 -19.90 11.59
C PRO A 356 10.96 -20.43 10.83
N LYS A 357 10.86 -20.49 9.50
CA LYS A 357 11.95 -20.89 8.60
C LYS A 357 12.41 -19.71 7.77
N GLY A 358 13.71 -19.45 7.77
CA GLY A 358 14.30 -18.35 7.02
C GLY A 358 13.74 -16.98 7.40
N HIS A 359 13.72 -16.07 6.42
CA HIS A 359 13.30 -14.69 6.57
C HIS A 359 12.54 -14.24 5.32
N SER A 360 11.45 -13.51 5.51
CA SER A 360 10.62 -12.97 4.44
C SER A 360 10.52 -11.46 4.53
N PHE A 361 10.51 -10.79 3.39
CA PHE A 361 10.13 -9.38 3.25
C PHE A 361 8.95 -9.25 2.30
N GLU A 362 8.14 -8.22 2.52
CA GLU A 362 7.12 -7.74 1.59
C GLU A 362 7.33 -6.24 1.36
N GLY A 363 7.33 -5.83 0.10
CA GLY A 363 7.26 -4.42 -0.29
C GLY A 363 5.94 -4.15 -1.01
N ARG A 364 5.23 -3.09 -0.58
CA ARG A 364 3.97 -2.67 -1.22
C ARG A 364 4.23 -1.72 -2.38
N VAL A 365 3.96 -2.17 -3.59
CA VAL A 365 4.05 -1.33 -4.80
C VAL A 365 2.77 -0.53 -4.94
N TYR A 366 2.89 0.79 -4.81
CA TYR A 366 1.79 1.75 -4.93
C TYR A 366 1.96 2.62 -6.18
N ALA A 367 0.83 2.97 -6.78
CA ALA A 367 0.69 4.08 -7.72
C ALA A 367 0.77 5.43 -6.95
N GLU A 368 1.95 5.74 -6.44
CA GLU A 368 2.26 6.99 -5.74
C GLU A 368 3.53 7.61 -6.33
N ASP A 369 3.65 8.93 -6.23
CA ASP A 369 4.81 9.70 -6.70
C ASP A 369 5.67 10.20 -5.53
N PRO A 370 6.70 9.46 -5.08
CA PRO A 370 7.53 9.85 -3.94
C PRO A 370 8.17 11.23 -4.08
N ALA A 371 8.55 11.62 -5.31
CA ALA A 371 9.21 12.91 -5.56
C ALA A 371 8.27 14.09 -5.33
N ASN A 372 6.97 13.89 -5.54
CA ASN A 372 5.93 14.90 -5.31
C ASN A 372 5.20 14.70 -3.96
N GLY A 373 5.88 14.19 -2.93
CA GLY A 373 5.26 14.01 -1.61
C GLY A 373 4.32 12.81 -1.53
N PHE A 374 4.57 11.80 -2.36
CA PHE A 374 3.80 10.57 -2.51
C PHE A 374 2.33 10.77 -2.87
N MET A 375 2.07 11.71 -3.77
CA MET A 375 0.72 11.91 -4.27
C MET A 375 0.25 10.67 -5.03
N PRO A 376 -1.00 10.22 -4.81
CA PRO A 376 -1.53 9.07 -5.52
C PRO A 376 -1.71 9.39 -7.02
N GLY A 377 -1.34 8.43 -7.86
CA GLY A 377 -1.60 8.43 -9.29
C GLY A 377 -2.85 7.60 -9.61
N ALA A 378 -3.52 7.96 -10.70
CA ALA A 378 -4.63 7.20 -11.27
C ALA A 378 -4.56 7.28 -12.80
N GLY A 379 -5.06 6.24 -13.47
CA GLY A 379 -5.01 6.10 -14.92
C GLY A 379 -4.62 4.69 -15.38
N PRO A 380 -4.39 4.50 -16.68
CA PRO A 380 -4.09 3.19 -17.24
C PRO A 380 -2.64 2.76 -16.98
N LEU A 381 -2.46 1.47 -16.72
CA LEU A 381 -1.14 0.84 -16.67
C LEU A 381 -0.68 0.51 -18.11
N LEU A 382 -0.09 1.48 -18.81
CA LEU A 382 0.28 1.36 -20.22
C LEU A 382 1.24 0.20 -20.49
N TYR A 383 2.18 -0.02 -19.57
CA TYR A 383 3.07 -1.18 -19.56
C TYR A 383 3.15 -1.73 -18.13
N LEU A 384 3.03 -3.05 -18.00
CA LEU A 384 3.17 -3.74 -16.73
C LEU A 384 3.85 -5.08 -16.98
N ASN A 385 5.07 -5.23 -16.47
CA ASN A 385 5.82 -6.47 -16.50
C ASN A 385 6.24 -6.83 -15.07
N PRO A 386 5.38 -7.52 -14.30
CA PRO A 386 5.72 -7.97 -12.96
C PRO A 386 6.57 -9.25 -13.06
N PRO A 387 7.50 -9.48 -12.11
CA PRO A 387 8.23 -10.74 -12.04
C PRO A 387 7.27 -11.94 -11.87
N GLU A 388 7.65 -13.10 -12.41
CA GLU A 388 6.86 -14.31 -12.24
C GLU A 388 6.94 -14.85 -10.80
N ASN A 389 5.90 -15.59 -10.40
CA ASN A 389 5.90 -16.31 -9.14
C ASN A 389 6.85 -17.51 -9.22
N GLU A 390 7.79 -17.57 -8.28
CA GLU A 390 8.76 -18.66 -8.11
C GLU A 390 8.76 -19.15 -6.66
N GLN A 391 9.51 -20.21 -6.34
CA GLN A 391 9.54 -20.79 -4.99
C GLN A 391 9.85 -19.79 -3.86
N HIS A 392 10.64 -18.75 -4.15
CA HIS A 392 11.10 -17.75 -3.17
C HIS A 392 10.70 -16.31 -3.52
N VAL A 393 9.86 -16.14 -4.54
CA VAL A 393 9.36 -14.85 -5.03
C VAL A 393 7.87 -14.99 -5.27
N ARG A 394 7.08 -14.17 -4.60
CA ARG A 394 5.63 -14.18 -4.66
C ARG A 394 5.10 -12.78 -4.92
N ILE A 395 4.45 -12.60 -6.06
CA ILE A 395 3.77 -11.38 -6.46
C ILE A 395 2.26 -11.58 -6.29
N GLU A 396 1.66 -10.81 -5.40
CA GLU A 396 0.20 -10.71 -5.26
C GLU A 396 -0.26 -9.41 -5.90
N THR A 397 -1.11 -9.49 -6.92
CA THR A 397 -1.63 -8.34 -7.66
C THR A 397 -3.09 -8.56 -8.03
N GLY A 398 -3.81 -7.45 -8.23
CA GLY A 398 -5.18 -7.42 -8.73
C GLY A 398 -5.35 -6.62 -10.01
N VAL A 399 -4.23 -6.32 -10.69
CA VAL A 399 -4.21 -5.54 -11.94
C VAL A 399 -3.39 -6.26 -13.01
N ARG A 400 -3.67 -5.94 -14.27
CA ARG A 400 -2.96 -6.39 -15.46
C ARG A 400 -2.54 -5.18 -16.29
N GLN A 401 -1.67 -5.40 -17.27
CA GLN A 401 -1.38 -4.35 -18.24
C GLN A 401 -2.68 -3.86 -18.88
N HIS A 402 -2.78 -2.55 -19.04
CA HIS A 402 -3.95 -1.80 -19.51
C HIS A 402 -5.17 -1.76 -18.56
N ASP A 403 -5.12 -2.39 -17.38
CA ASP A 403 -6.12 -2.09 -16.35
C ASP A 403 -5.93 -0.64 -15.83
N ASP A 404 -7.02 -0.01 -15.41
CA ASP A 404 -7.02 1.31 -14.80
C ASP A 404 -6.82 1.25 -13.28
N VAL A 405 -5.86 2.04 -12.77
CA VAL A 405 -5.80 2.38 -11.35
C VAL A 405 -6.79 3.50 -11.10
N SER A 406 -7.90 3.17 -10.46
CA SER A 406 -9.02 4.08 -10.25
C SER A 406 -8.86 5.00 -9.04
N VAL A 407 -9.35 6.24 -9.15
CA VAL A 407 -9.39 7.23 -8.05
C VAL A 407 -10.26 6.82 -6.86
N TYR A 408 -11.18 5.86 -7.04
CA TYR A 408 -12.15 5.44 -6.00
C TYR A 408 -11.55 4.50 -4.95
N TYR A 409 -10.40 3.88 -5.22
CA TYR A 409 -9.86 2.78 -4.41
C TYR A 409 -8.39 2.98 -4.04
N ASP A 410 -7.87 2.05 -3.25
CA ASP A 410 -6.48 2.05 -2.80
C ASP A 410 -5.48 2.00 -3.99
N PRO A 411 -4.35 2.75 -3.96
CA PRO A 411 -3.36 2.80 -5.04
C PRO A 411 -2.49 1.55 -5.18
N MET A 412 -2.65 0.52 -4.35
CA MET A 412 -1.75 -0.63 -4.34
C MET A 412 -1.90 -1.44 -5.64
N ILE A 413 -0.80 -1.51 -6.39
CA ILE A 413 -0.67 -2.30 -7.62
C ILE A 413 -0.37 -3.76 -7.27
N ALA A 414 0.58 -3.98 -6.37
CA ALA A 414 1.02 -5.31 -5.99
C ALA A 414 1.72 -5.36 -4.63
N LYS A 415 1.79 -6.56 -4.06
CA LYS A 415 2.69 -6.90 -2.96
C LYS A 415 3.80 -7.78 -3.51
N VAL A 416 5.04 -7.38 -3.27
CA VAL A 416 6.24 -8.09 -3.70
C VAL A 416 6.84 -8.78 -2.50
N VAL A 417 6.62 -10.10 -2.41
CA VAL A 417 6.99 -10.91 -1.25
C VAL A 417 8.16 -11.80 -1.64
N VAL A 418 9.22 -11.81 -0.84
CA VAL A 418 10.38 -12.68 -1.07
C VAL A 418 10.76 -13.39 0.20
N TRP A 419 11.36 -14.56 0.05
CA TRP A 419 11.91 -15.34 1.17
C TRP A 419 13.36 -15.69 0.92
N ALA A 420 14.18 -15.81 1.95
CA ALA A 420 15.52 -16.42 1.90
C ALA A 420 15.87 -17.09 3.23
N GLU A 421 16.97 -17.84 3.30
CA GLU A 421 17.46 -18.45 4.53
C GLU A 421 17.93 -17.40 5.56
N GLU A 422 18.38 -16.24 5.08
CA GLU A 422 18.93 -15.14 5.88
C GLU A 422 18.30 -13.81 5.48
N ARG A 423 18.07 -12.94 6.47
CA ARG A 423 17.53 -11.58 6.27
C ARG A 423 18.25 -10.78 5.19
N LYS A 424 19.59 -10.80 5.19
CA LYS A 424 20.41 -10.08 4.20
C LYS A 424 20.16 -10.57 2.77
N LYS A 425 20.05 -11.89 2.58
CA LYS A 425 19.74 -12.50 1.28
C LYS A 425 18.31 -12.18 0.84
N ALA A 426 17.36 -12.13 1.78
CA ALA A 426 15.98 -11.75 1.48
C ALA A 426 15.90 -10.28 1.01
N LEU A 427 16.62 -9.34 1.66
CA LEU A 427 16.71 -7.94 1.18
C LEU A 427 17.34 -7.83 -0.21
N GLN A 428 18.45 -8.55 -0.46
CA GLN A 428 19.09 -8.59 -1.79
C GLN A 428 18.14 -9.15 -2.85
N ARG A 429 17.37 -10.18 -2.51
CA ARG A 429 16.35 -10.76 -3.39
C ARG A 429 15.23 -9.76 -3.64
N LEU A 430 14.74 -9.05 -2.63
CA LEU A 430 13.68 -8.04 -2.79
C LEU A 430 14.11 -6.93 -3.76
N ASP A 431 15.32 -6.38 -3.59
CA ASP A 431 15.86 -5.36 -4.51
C ASP A 431 15.92 -5.88 -5.96
N LYS A 432 16.43 -7.11 -6.16
CA LYS A 432 16.52 -7.74 -7.49
C LYS A 432 15.16 -8.02 -8.13
N VAL A 433 14.14 -8.34 -7.32
CA VAL A 433 12.78 -8.55 -7.81
C VAL A 433 12.15 -7.21 -8.18
N LEU A 434 12.31 -6.18 -7.33
CA LEU A 434 11.83 -4.82 -7.61
C LEU A 434 12.50 -4.20 -8.85
N SER A 435 13.77 -4.47 -9.12
CA SER A 435 14.45 -3.99 -10.34
C SER A 435 13.88 -4.58 -11.64
N LYS A 436 13.17 -5.71 -11.54
CA LYS A 436 12.49 -6.38 -12.65
C LYS A 436 10.99 -6.08 -12.71
N PHE A 437 10.46 -5.32 -11.75
CA PHE A 437 9.06 -4.93 -11.74
C PHE A 437 8.91 -3.63 -12.52
N HIS A 438 8.48 -3.73 -13.78
CA HIS A 438 8.39 -2.57 -14.67
C HIS A 438 6.95 -2.08 -14.78
N VAL A 439 6.77 -0.76 -14.65
CA VAL A 439 5.49 -0.07 -14.77
C VAL A 439 5.70 1.21 -15.60
N ALA A 440 4.83 1.43 -16.59
CA ALA A 440 4.72 2.70 -17.31
C ALA A 440 3.28 3.19 -17.35
N GLY A 441 3.10 4.50 -17.57
CA GLY A 441 1.79 5.18 -17.57
C GLY A 441 1.51 6.01 -16.31
N MET A 442 2.20 5.73 -15.20
CA MET A 442 2.10 6.53 -13.97
C MET A 442 3.35 6.40 -13.09
N ALA A 443 3.49 7.34 -12.15
CA ALA A 443 4.52 7.25 -11.12
C ALA A 443 4.23 6.10 -10.14
N THR A 444 5.30 5.47 -9.65
CA THR A 444 5.22 4.41 -8.63
C THR A 444 6.28 4.60 -7.56
N ASN A 445 6.07 3.95 -6.41
CA ASN A 445 7.04 3.96 -5.31
C ASN A 445 8.17 2.90 -5.44
N ILE A 446 8.31 2.21 -6.59
CA ILE A 446 9.27 1.10 -6.75
C ILE A 446 10.72 1.54 -6.48
N GLU A 447 11.15 2.65 -7.07
CA GLU A 447 12.50 3.19 -6.85
C GLU A 447 12.72 3.59 -5.38
N PHE A 448 11.68 4.12 -4.72
CA PHE A 448 11.72 4.41 -3.29
C PHE A 448 11.92 3.13 -2.45
N LEU A 449 11.18 2.05 -2.76
CA LEU A 449 11.34 0.76 -2.09
C LEU A 449 12.76 0.20 -2.29
N ARG A 450 13.33 0.34 -3.48
CA ARG A 450 14.70 -0.11 -3.77
C ARG A 450 15.74 0.64 -2.95
N ARG A 451 15.62 1.96 -2.86
CA ARG A 451 16.50 2.77 -1.98
C ARG A 451 16.33 2.41 -0.51
N LEU A 452 15.10 2.14 -0.08
CA LEU A 452 14.79 1.73 1.28
C LEU A 452 15.50 0.42 1.65
N VAL A 453 15.39 -0.63 0.82
CA VAL A 453 16.04 -1.93 1.09
C VAL A 453 17.57 -1.90 0.94
N GLN A 454 18.10 -0.93 0.19
CA GLN A 454 19.54 -0.69 0.06
C GLN A 454 20.12 0.14 1.21
N HIS A 455 19.29 0.87 1.97
CA HIS A 455 19.73 1.73 3.06
C HIS A 455 20.44 0.93 4.17
N GLU A 456 21.56 1.46 4.67
CA GLU A 456 22.43 0.77 5.62
C GLU A 456 21.71 0.38 6.92
N ALA A 457 20.96 1.32 7.51
CA ALA A 457 20.19 1.07 8.73
C ALA A 457 19.15 -0.07 8.57
N ILE A 458 18.42 -0.11 7.42
CA ILE A 458 17.52 -1.23 7.12
C ILE A 458 18.30 -2.54 7.02
N ARG A 459 19.44 -2.56 6.34
CA ARG A 459 20.29 -3.76 6.21
C ARG A 459 20.82 -4.26 7.55
N ASN A 460 21.10 -3.35 8.48
CA ASN A 460 21.55 -3.64 9.83
C ASN A 460 20.41 -4.01 10.80
N GLY A 461 19.14 -3.85 10.38
CA GLY A 461 17.98 -4.15 11.21
C GLY A 461 17.63 -3.07 12.23
N ASP A 462 18.14 -1.85 12.03
CA ASP A 462 17.78 -0.67 12.80
C ASP A 462 16.50 -0.06 12.20
N VAL A 463 15.36 -0.58 12.65
CA VAL A 463 14.03 -0.19 12.18
C VAL A 463 13.23 0.45 13.32
N HIS A 464 12.44 1.48 13.00
CA HIS A 464 11.53 2.18 13.90
C HIS A 464 10.48 2.95 13.10
N THR A 465 9.38 3.37 13.73
CA THR A 465 8.23 4.04 13.06
C THR A 465 8.52 5.44 12.53
N GLY A 466 9.64 6.05 12.95
CA GLY A 466 10.13 7.33 12.46
C GLY A 466 11.16 7.23 11.33
N PHE A 467 11.45 6.02 10.82
CA PHE A 467 12.56 5.78 9.90
C PHE A 467 12.48 6.59 8.60
N ILE A 468 11.33 6.56 7.93
CA ILE A 468 11.16 7.24 6.63
C ILE A 468 11.31 8.77 6.78
N PRO A 469 10.62 9.44 7.74
CA PRO A 469 10.84 10.87 7.99
C PRO A 469 12.29 11.23 8.35
N GLU A 470 12.97 10.39 9.16
CA GLU A 470 14.36 10.64 9.57
C GLU A 470 15.34 10.60 8.39
N HIS A 471 15.12 9.69 7.44
CA HIS A 471 15.99 9.49 6.29
C HIS A 471 15.42 10.02 4.97
N GLU A 472 14.40 10.88 5.02
CA GLU A 472 13.64 11.35 3.86
C GLU A 472 14.55 11.95 2.77
N ASN A 473 15.51 12.79 3.16
CA ASN A 473 16.46 13.43 2.25
C ASN A 473 17.33 12.42 1.47
N GLN A 474 17.65 11.27 2.07
CA GLN A 474 18.44 10.22 1.42
C GLN A 474 17.56 9.36 0.52
N LEU A 475 16.35 9.03 0.97
CA LEU A 475 15.41 8.17 0.25
C LEU A 475 14.78 8.87 -0.97
N LEU A 476 14.49 10.17 -0.87
CA LEU A 476 13.83 10.95 -1.91
C LEU A 476 14.80 11.77 -2.78
N LYS A 477 16.11 11.58 -2.62
CA LYS A 477 17.12 12.31 -3.41
C LYS A 477 16.85 12.13 -4.91
N ILE A 478 16.72 13.25 -5.63
CA ILE A 478 16.68 13.25 -7.09
C ILE A 478 18.10 12.98 -7.59
N LEU A 479 18.22 12.02 -8.51
CA LEU A 479 19.52 11.56 -9.01
C LEU A 479 19.56 11.75 -10.52
N GLU A 480 20.50 12.57 -10.95
CA GLU A 480 20.82 12.82 -12.36
C GLU A 480 21.07 11.50 -13.11
N PRO A 481 20.53 11.32 -14.32
CA PRO A 481 20.88 10.19 -15.17
C PRO A 481 22.37 10.28 -15.55
N PRO A 482 23.16 9.20 -15.34
CA PRO A 482 24.54 9.18 -15.83
C PRO A 482 24.59 9.35 -17.35
N LYS A 483 25.69 9.91 -17.88
CA LYS A 483 25.91 10.06 -19.34
C LYS A 483 25.74 8.75 -20.12
N ARG A 484 26.12 7.62 -19.52
CA ARG A 484 25.84 6.27 -20.05
C ARG A 484 24.35 6.07 -20.31
N VAL A 485 23.50 6.33 -19.32
CA VAL A 485 22.04 6.15 -19.43
C VAL A 485 21.43 7.11 -20.43
N LEU A 486 21.90 8.36 -20.48
CA LEU A 486 21.49 9.33 -21.50
C LEU A 486 21.82 8.83 -22.92
N ALA A 487 23.01 8.27 -23.11
CA ALA A 487 23.40 7.63 -24.38
C ALA A 487 22.53 6.41 -24.72
N GLU A 488 22.21 5.56 -23.74
CA GLU A 488 21.30 4.43 -23.92
C GLU A 488 19.89 4.89 -24.31
N ALA A 489 19.35 5.91 -23.65
CA ALA A 489 18.04 6.47 -23.94
C ALA A 489 17.97 7.05 -25.37
N ALA A 490 18.99 7.82 -25.77
CA ALA A 490 19.07 8.38 -27.11
C ALA A 490 19.07 7.30 -28.20
N VAL A 491 19.87 6.25 -28.00
CA VAL A 491 19.96 5.13 -28.95
C VAL A 491 18.72 4.23 -28.91
N ALA A 492 18.13 4.01 -27.73
CA ALA A 492 16.86 3.29 -27.59
C ALA A 492 15.74 3.96 -28.39
N LEU A 493 15.59 5.28 -28.27
CA LEU A 493 14.61 6.05 -29.04
C LEU A 493 14.81 5.84 -30.55
N ILE A 494 16.04 5.95 -31.04
CA ILE A 494 16.37 5.75 -32.47
C ILE A 494 15.99 4.34 -32.94
N LEU A 495 16.32 3.32 -32.15
CA LEU A 495 16.04 1.92 -32.51
C LEU A 495 14.55 1.60 -32.45
N LEU A 496 13.80 2.19 -31.51
CA LEU A 496 12.36 2.04 -31.40
C LEU A 496 11.63 2.72 -32.56
N GLU A 497 12.03 3.94 -32.94
CA GLU A 497 11.48 4.62 -34.12
C GLU A 497 11.72 3.83 -35.40
N ARG A 498 12.92 3.25 -35.55
CA ARG A 498 13.25 2.37 -36.68
C ARG A 498 12.38 1.12 -36.68
N LEU A 499 12.18 0.48 -35.53
CA LEU A 499 11.31 -0.69 -35.40
C LEU A 499 9.87 -0.35 -35.82
N ASN A 500 9.32 0.74 -35.28
CA ASN A 500 7.96 1.20 -35.60
C ASN A 500 7.81 1.50 -37.10
N SER A 501 8.82 2.11 -37.71
CA SER A 501 8.83 2.40 -39.16
C SER A 501 8.83 1.11 -40.00
N ILE A 502 9.62 0.10 -39.60
CA ILE A 502 9.65 -1.20 -40.26
C ILE A 502 8.32 -1.94 -40.08
N GLU A 503 7.73 -1.90 -38.90
CA GLU A 503 6.42 -2.52 -38.62
C GLU A 503 5.31 -1.86 -39.46
N ALA A 504 5.30 -0.53 -39.57
CA ALA A 504 4.36 0.19 -40.43
C ALA A 504 4.53 -0.18 -41.91
N ALA A 505 5.77 -0.18 -42.41
CA ALA A 505 6.06 -0.55 -43.80
C ALA A 505 5.67 -2.00 -44.12
N LYS A 506 5.84 -2.93 -43.17
CA LYS A 506 5.38 -4.32 -43.30
C LYS A 506 3.86 -4.42 -43.45
N LEU A 507 3.10 -3.63 -42.70
CA LEU A 507 1.64 -3.60 -42.81
C LEU A 507 1.18 -3.10 -44.19
N GLU A 508 1.96 -2.22 -44.81
CA GLU A 508 1.71 -1.70 -46.16
C GLU A 508 2.30 -2.57 -47.28
N GLY A 509 3.04 -3.63 -46.94
CA GLY A 509 3.70 -4.52 -47.90
C GLY A 509 4.97 -3.94 -48.55
N ASP A 510 5.57 -2.91 -47.94
CA ASP A 510 6.74 -2.17 -48.45
C ASP A 510 7.97 -2.32 -47.51
N GLU A 511 8.18 -3.53 -46.98
CA GLU A 511 9.20 -3.79 -45.94
C GLU A 511 10.66 -3.58 -46.40
N TYR A 512 10.90 -3.49 -47.72
CA TYR A 512 12.21 -3.24 -48.31
C TYR A 512 12.42 -1.79 -48.74
N ASN A 513 11.53 -0.88 -48.34
CA ASN A 513 11.65 0.53 -48.66
C ASN A 513 12.98 1.10 -48.12
N PRO A 514 13.86 1.64 -48.98
CA PRO A 514 15.15 2.17 -48.55
C PRO A 514 15.02 3.35 -47.58
N PHE A 515 13.91 4.11 -47.62
CA PHE A 515 13.64 5.18 -46.66
C PHE A 515 13.33 4.65 -45.24
N VAL A 516 12.98 3.37 -45.13
CA VAL A 516 12.68 2.67 -43.86
C VAL A 516 13.87 1.84 -43.39
N THR A 517 14.58 1.17 -44.30
CA THR A 517 15.69 0.28 -43.93
C THR A 517 17.01 1.02 -43.69
N GLU A 518 17.25 2.16 -44.37
CA GLU A 518 18.50 2.93 -44.37
C GLU A 518 18.38 4.30 -43.68
N THR A 519 17.68 4.38 -42.53
CA THR A 519 17.35 5.64 -41.83
C THR A 519 18.55 6.56 -41.53
N GLY A 520 19.75 6.01 -41.39
CA GLY A 520 20.99 6.76 -41.13
C GLY A 520 21.86 7.07 -42.36
N PHE A 521 21.51 6.60 -43.55
CA PHE A 521 22.40 6.68 -44.73
C PHE A 521 22.50 8.11 -45.27
N ARG A 522 23.75 8.55 -45.51
CA ARG A 522 24.10 9.83 -46.15
C ARG A 522 25.35 9.59 -46.99
N LEU A 523 25.38 10.12 -48.21
CA LEU A 523 26.45 9.82 -49.18
C LEU A 523 27.80 10.44 -48.80
N ASN A 524 27.80 11.71 -48.37
CA ASN A 524 29.02 12.52 -48.22
C ASN A 524 29.31 12.98 -46.78
N HIS A 525 28.42 12.70 -45.83
CA HIS A 525 28.58 13.07 -44.42
C HIS A 525 27.91 12.02 -43.54
N LEU A 526 28.05 12.15 -42.22
CA LEU A 526 27.32 11.33 -41.26
C LEU A 526 26.04 12.05 -40.85
N LEU A 527 24.96 11.29 -40.65
CA LEU A 527 23.75 11.85 -40.06
C LEU A 527 24.04 12.23 -38.60
N LYS A 528 23.70 13.46 -38.23
CA LYS A 528 23.67 13.94 -36.85
C LYS A 528 22.23 14.27 -36.49
N ARG A 529 21.80 13.82 -35.33
CA ARG A 529 20.49 14.14 -34.76
C ARG A 529 20.67 14.67 -33.34
N THR A 530 19.99 15.77 -33.04
CA THR A 530 19.85 16.26 -31.66
C THR A 530 18.60 15.62 -31.07
N ILE A 531 18.73 15.03 -29.89
CA ILE A 531 17.64 14.46 -29.09
C ILE A 531 17.58 15.26 -27.80
N ASN A 532 16.42 15.83 -27.50
CA ASN A 532 16.18 16.58 -26.29
C ASN A 532 15.33 15.72 -25.35
N PHE A 533 15.83 15.45 -24.15
CA PHE A 533 15.07 14.78 -23.10
C PHE A 533 14.84 15.73 -21.93
N GLU A 534 13.67 15.64 -21.32
CA GLU A 534 13.38 16.21 -20.01
C GLU A 534 13.17 15.08 -18.99
N ILE A 535 13.81 15.19 -17.84
CA ILE A 535 13.60 14.31 -16.68
C ILE A 535 13.75 15.13 -15.41
N HIS A 536 12.79 15.00 -14.49
CA HIS A 536 12.73 15.77 -13.24
C HIS A 536 12.85 17.30 -13.43
N GLY A 537 12.30 17.85 -14.52
CA GLY A 537 12.34 19.27 -14.84
C GLY A 537 13.69 19.77 -15.35
N GLN A 538 14.65 18.88 -15.61
CA GLN A 538 15.92 19.22 -16.24
C GLN A 538 15.96 18.73 -17.68
N SER A 539 16.44 19.58 -18.58
CA SER A 539 16.59 19.27 -20.00
C SER A 539 18.01 18.83 -20.34
N TYR A 540 18.13 17.76 -21.12
CA TYR A 540 19.37 17.20 -21.61
C TYR A 540 19.34 17.17 -23.13
N LYS A 541 20.28 17.86 -23.74
CA LYS A 541 20.47 17.89 -25.19
C LYS A 541 21.61 16.97 -25.59
N ILE A 542 21.27 15.98 -26.42
CA ILE A 542 22.16 14.89 -26.81
C ILE A 542 22.35 14.91 -28.32
N GLU A 543 23.56 15.18 -28.79
CA GLU A 543 23.89 15.04 -30.21
C GLU A 543 24.33 13.59 -30.49
N THR A 544 23.59 12.91 -31.36
CA THR A 544 23.84 11.53 -31.78
C THR A 544 24.30 11.50 -33.24
N THR A 545 25.54 11.08 -33.46
CA THR A 545 26.10 10.86 -34.80
C THR A 545 25.98 9.38 -35.19
N TYR A 546 25.29 9.11 -36.30
CA TYR A 546 25.08 7.77 -36.83
C TYR A 546 26.34 7.29 -37.54
N ARG A 547 26.79 6.08 -37.19
CA ARG A 547 27.87 5.35 -37.87
C ARG A 547 27.29 4.07 -38.49
N ARG A 548 28.11 3.31 -39.21
CA ARG A 548 27.68 2.04 -39.82
C ARG A 548 27.46 0.95 -38.77
N ASN A 549 26.58 -0.01 -39.08
CA ASN A 549 26.31 -1.21 -38.28
C ASN A 549 25.81 -0.90 -36.86
N ASN A 550 24.80 -0.04 -36.73
CA ASN A 550 24.22 0.41 -35.45
C ASN A 550 25.25 0.90 -34.43
N ARG A 551 26.30 1.57 -34.93
CA ARG A 551 27.28 2.28 -34.12
C ARG A 551 26.92 3.75 -34.05
N PHE A 552 27.15 4.37 -32.90
CA PHE A 552 26.81 5.75 -32.62
C PHE A 552 27.95 6.43 -31.88
N THR A 553 28.17 7.72 -32.17
CA THR A 553 28.98 8.61 -31.34
C THR A 553 28.03 9.61 -30.69
N ILE A 554 27.98 9.62 -29.35
CA ILE A 554 27.11 10.47 -28.54
C ILE A 554 27.94 11.58 -27.92
N SER A 555 27.48 12.82 -28.04
CA SER A 555 28.04 13.99 -27.36
C SER A 555 26.97 14.75 -26.58
N PHE A 556 27.37 15.37 -25.48
CA PHE A 556 26.49 16.03 -24.54
C PHE A 556 26.69 17.54 -24.59
N GLU A 557 25.62 18.31 -24.45
CA GLU A 557 25.72 19.76 -24.36
C GLU A 557 26.62 20.20 -23.19
N ASN A 558 27.41 21.24 -23.41
CA ASN A 558 28.34 21.80 -22.42
C ASN A 558 29.38 20.79 -21.88
N SER A 559 29.73 19.77 -22.67
CA SER A 559 30.74 18.79 -22.30
C SER A 559 31.57 18.34 -23.51
N ASP A 560 32.88 18.19 -23.29
CA ASP A 560 33.78 17.58 -24.28
C ASP A 560 33.71 16.04 -24.31
N ASP A 561 32.94 15.44 -23.40
CA ASP A 561 32.80 13.99 -23.29
C ASP A 561 32.06 13.44 -24.51
N LYS A 562 32.61 12.33 -25.04
CA LYS A 562 32.02 11.56 -26.13
C LYS A 562 31.95 10.10 -25.76
N ILE A 563 30.83 9.47 -26.11
CA ILE A 563 30.62 8.04 -25.92
C ILE A 563 30.42 7.39 -27.27
N ASP A 564 31.33 6.50 -27.64
CA ASP A 564 31.13 5.60 -28.77
C ASP A 564 30.50 4.29 -28.29
N LEU A 565 29.40 3.89 -28.92
CA LEU A 565 28.76 2.60 -28.62
C LEU A 565 28.26 1.91 -29.88
N SER A 566 28.05 0.60 -29.77
CA SER A 566 27.24 -0.18 -30.70
C SER A 566 26.00 -0.68 -29.99
N SER A 567 24.89 -0.86 -30.71
CA SER A 567 23.64 -1.25 -30.08
C SER A 567 22.76 -2.16 -30.93
N GLU A 568 21.94 -2.94 -30.25
CA GLU A 568 20.95 -3.82 -30.85
C GLU A 568 19.66 -3.80 -30.03
N LEU A 569 18.52 -3.76 -30.71
CA LEU A 569 17.20 -3.93 -30.09
C LEU A 569 16.74 -5.37 -30.31
N LYS A 570 16.39 -6.07 -29.24
CA LYS A 570 15.82 -7.42 -29.28
C LYS A 570 14.44 -7.43 -28.65
N ILE A 571 13.58 -8.29 -29.17
CA ILE A 571 12.25 -8.54 -28.63
C ILE A 571 12.31 -9.91 -27.95
N GLU A 572 12.19 -9.93 -26.63
CA GLU A 572 12.22 -11.13 -25.79
C GLU A 572 10.82 -11.35 -25.20
N GLY A 573 10.02 -12.20 -25.84
CA GLY A 573 8.61 -12.34 -25.48
C GLY A 573 7.85 -11.04 -25.76
N THR A 574 7.30 -10.41 -24.72
CA THR A 574 6.61 -9.12 -24.79
C THR A 574 7.53 -7.92 -24.49
N GLU A 575 8.78 -8.17 -24.10
CA GLU A 575 9.71 -7.15 -23.65
C GLU A 575 10.63 -6.70 -24.79
N LYS A 576 10.77 -5.39 -24.98
CA LYS A 576 11.75 -4.81 -25.90
C LYS A 576 13.00 -4.45 -25.10
N LYS A 577 14.16 -5.00 -25.44
CA LYS A 577 15.44 -4.74 -24.78
C LYS A 577 16.46 -4.14 -25.71
N VAL A 578 17.06 -3.04 -25.29
CA VAL A 578 18.25 -2.49 -25.95
C VAL A 578 19.50 -3.05 -25.29
N TYR A 579 20.44 -3.53 -26.10
CA TYR A 579 21.77 -3.95 -25.69
C TYR A 579 22.76 -2.92 -26.22
N CYS A 580 23.46 -2.24 -25.32
CA CYS A 580 24.44 -1.20 -25.64
C CYS A 580 25.84 -1.68 -25.23
N ASN A 581 26.73 -1.79 -26.21
CA ASN A 581 28.13 -2.16 -26.04
C ASN A 581 29.01 -0.91 -26.12
N PHE A 582 29.69 -0.60 -25.00
CA PHE A 582 30.56 0.55 -24.80
C PHE A 582 32.06 0.20 -24.94
N GLY A 583 32.39 -0.85 -25.70
CA GLY A 583 33.73 -1.39 -25.88
C GLY A 583 33.97 -2.60 -24.98
N ASP A 584 34.25 -2.35 -23.70
CA ASP A 584 34.59 -3.40 -22.72
C ASP A 584 33.37 -3.91 -21.92
N THR A 585 32.27 -3.16 -21.93
CA THR A 585 31.04 -3.49 -21.19
C THR A 585 29.82 -3.51 -22.10
N ILE A 586 28.90 -4.42 -21.80
CA ILE A 586 27.57 -4.48 -22.44
C ILE A 586 26.54 -4.27 -21.34
N HIS A 587 25.66 -3.30 -21.55
CA HIS A 587 24.51 -3.03 -20.70
C HIS A 587 23.24 -3.36 -21.45
N SER A 588 22.26 -3.95 -20.77
CA SER A 588 20.94 -4.21 -21.32
C SER A 588 19.89 -3.48 -20.49
N SER A 589 18.98 -2.80 -21.18
CA SER A 589 17.87 -2.07 -20.57
C SER A 589 16.58 -2.42 -21.29
N SER A 590 15.53 -2.71 -20.54
CA SER A 590 14.20 -2.88 -21.10
C SER A 590 13.61 -1.51 -21.41
N VAL A 591 12.93 -1.37 -22.54
CA VAL A 591 12.46 -0.08 -23.03
C VAL A 591 11.00 -0.15 -23.45
N PHE A 592 10.26 0.88 -23.09
CA PHE A 592 8.88 1.08 -23.50
C PHE A 592 8.71 2.54 -23.94
N ILE A 593 7.99 2.78 -25.03
CA ILE A 593 7.73 4.12 -25.51
C ILE A 593 6.23 4.29 -25.72
N ASP A 594 5.70 5.41 -25.25
CA ASP A 594 4.33 5.85 -25.43
C ASP A 594 4.38 7.32 -25.85
N ASP A 595 3.98 7.62 -27.09
CA ASP A 595 4.14 8.93 -27.73
C ASP A 595 5.54 9.53 -27.54
N ASP A 596 5.64 10.60 -26.75
CA ASP A 596 6.88 11.33 -26.46
C ASP A 596 7.49 10.90 -25.12
N HIS A 597 7.01 9.84 -24.47
CA HIS A 597 7.54 9.31 -23.22
C HIS A 597 8.32 8.01 -23.44
N LEU A 598 9.63 8.07 -23.18
CA LEU A 598 10.51 6.90 -23.17
C LEU A 598 10.75 6.43 -21.73
N TYR A 599 10.38 5.19 -21.46
CA TYR A 599 10.67 4.48 -20.22
C TYR A 599 11.85 3.53 -20.45
N LEU A 600 12.88 3.68 -19.62
CA LEU A 600 14.08 2.84 -19.66
C LEU A 600 14.26 2.17 -18.30
N PHE A 601 14.12 0.84 -18.26
CA PHE A 601 14.24 0.02 -17.07
C PHE A 601 15.59 -0.72 -17.10
N SER A 602 16.49 -0.36 -16.18
CA SER A 602 17.79 -1.01 -16.00
C SER A 602 17.85 -1.74 -14.66
N GLU A 603 18.84 -2.61 -14.48
CA GLU A 603 19.09 -3.27 -13.19
C GLU A 603 19.40 -2.25 -12.08
N GLU A 604 20.01 -1.11 -12.43
CA GLU A 604 20.34 -0.06 -11.47
C GLU A 604 19.10 0.73 -11.08
N ARG A 605 18.34 1.25 -12.05
CA ARG A 605 17.18 2.14 -11.87
C ARG A 605 16.23 2.12 -13.05
N SER A 606 15.03 2.64 -12.83
CA SER A 606 14.09 2.99 -13.90
C SER A 606 14.12 4.49 -14.17
N TYR A 607 14.06 4.87 -15.43
CA TYR A 607 14.08 6.25 -15.89
C TYR A 607 12.86 6.53 -16.77
N HIS A 608 12.26 7.69 -16.58
CA HIS A 608 11.17 8.20 -17.41
C HIS A 608 11.64 9.50 -18.05
N PHE A 609 11.88 9.45 -19.36
CA PHE A 609 12.29 10.59 -20.16
C PHE A 609 11.10 11.10 -20.98
N HIS A 610 10.88 12.40 -20.97
CA HIS A 610 10.01 13.07 -21.93
C HIS A 610 10.87 13.58 -23.09
N HIS A 611 10.67 13.04 -24.29
CA HIS A 611 11.36 13.43 -25.51
C HIS A 611 10.68 14.65 -26.14
N ILE A 612 11.40 15.76 -26.22
CA ILE A 612 10.91 16.99 -26.84
C ILE A 612 11.27 16.95 -28.33
N ASP A 613 10.29 16.61 -29.18
CA ASP A 613 10.48 16.59 -30.64
C ASP A 613 10.14 17.95 -31.26
N ASP A 614 11.16 18.77 -31.51
CA ASP A 614 11.04 20.10 -32.14
C ASP A 614 10.40 20.07 -33.55
N ARG A 615 10.23 18.89 -34.17
CA ARG A 615 9.58 18.71 -35.49
C ARG A 615 8.07 18.57 -35.39
N LYS A 616 7.56 18.11 -34.25
CA LYS A 616 6.13 18.12 -33.98
C LYS A 616 5.76 19.57 -33.72
N VAL A 617 5.15 20.23 -34.71
CA VAL A 617 4.47 21.51 -34.47
C VAL A 617 3.42 21.20 -33.41
N SER A 618 3.64 21.65 -32.18
CA SER A 618 2.60 21.62 -31.17
C SER A 618 1.48 22.52 -31.67
N VAL A 619 0.47 21.93 -32.30
CA VAL A 619 -0.88 22.39 -32.04
C VAL A 619 -0.99 22.22 -30.54
N LYS A 620 -0.91 23.34 -29.81
CA LYS A 620 -1.21 23.32 -28.39
C LYS A 620 -2.65 22.83 -28.26
N ASP A 621 -2.83 21.53 -28.11
CA ASP A 621 -3.90 21.03 -27.27
C ASP A 621 -3.56 21.58 -25.88
N ASP A 622 -4.48 22.35 -25.31
CA ASP A 622 -4.34 23.07 -24.03
C ASP A 622 -4.07 22.16 -22.80
N ASP A 623 -3.72 20.88 -22.99
CA ASP A 623 -3.52 19.89 -21.93
C ASP A 623 -2.08 19.81 -21.37
N THR A 624 -1.12 20.53 -21.96
CA THR A 624 0.20 20.76 -21.35
C THR A 624 0.54 22.24 -21.33
N SER A 625 -0.11 22.98 -20.43
CA SER A 625 0.32 24.33 -20.11
C SER A 625 1.68 24.27 -19.42
N SER A 626 2.66 24.94 -20.02
CA SER A 626 3.69 25.61 -19.24
C SER A 626 3.00 26.35 -18.11
N LEU A 627 3.25 25.96 -16.86
CA LEU A 627 2.72 26.58 -15.65
C LEU A 627 2.93 28.10 -15.73
N THR A 628 1.94 28.83 -16.24
CA THR A 628 1.81 30.23 -15.91
C THR A 628 1.43 30.25 -14.44
N SER A 629 2.07 31.12 -13.66
CA SER A 629 1.85 31.28 -12.21
C SER A 629 0.44 31.77 -11.84
N ASP A 630 -0.51 31.69 -12.77
CA ASP A 630 -1.79 32.38 -12.76
C ASP A 630 -3.01 31.45 -12.70
N GLU A 631 -2.85 30.12 -12.72
CA GLU A 631 -3.93 29.14 -12.64
C GLU A 631 -3.75 28.16 -11.47
N ALA A 632 -4.82 27.85 -10.72
CA ALA A 632 -4.81 26.76 -9.76
C ALA A 632 -5.20 25.48 -10.48
N THR A 633 -4.23 24.59 -10.64
CA THR A 633 -4.41 23.29 -11.28
C THR A 633 -4.49 22.18 -10.24
N SER A 634 -5.05 21.03 -10.63
CA SER A 634 -5.05 19.85 -9.76
C SER A 634 -3.69 19.17 -9.75
N PRO A 635 -2.98 19.04 -8.62
CA PRO A 635 -1.68 18.38 -8.58
C PRO A 635 -1.78 16.84 -8.69
N MET A 636 -2.99 16.28 -8.60
CA MET A 636 -3.30 14.85 -8.66
C MET A 636 -4.63 14.59 -9.36
N PRO A 637 -4.84 13.41 -9.96
CA PRO A 637 -6.18 13.00 -10.37
C PRO A 637 -7.05 12.72 -9.14
N GLY A 638 -8.36 12.97 -9.22
CA GLY A 638 -9.27 12.78 -8.08
C GLY A 638 -10.72 13.16 -8.37
N ILE A 639 -11.49 13.35 -7.31
CA ILE A 639 -12.89 13.78 -7.33
C ILE A 639 -13.00 15.08 -6.55
N VAL A 640 -13.67 16.08 -7.10
CA VAL A 640 -13.91 17.36 -6.40
C VAL A 640 -14.95 17.15 -5.31
N GLU A 641 -14.51 17.07 -4.05
CA GLU A 641 -15.40 16.83 -2.91
C GLU A 641 -16.16 18.09 -2.51
N LYS A 642 -15.46 19.23 -2.49
CA LYS A 642 -16.04 20.49 -2.00
C LYS A 642 -15.41 21.68 -2.69
N ILE A 643 -16.23 22.62 -3.11
CA ILE A 643 -15.80 23.92 -3.62
C ILE A 643 -16.05 24.96 -2.51
N MET A 644 -15.04 25.74 -2.14
CA MET A 644 -15.10 26.71 -1.05
C MET A 644 -15.21 28.17 -1.54
N VAL A 645 -15.03 28.40 -2.83
CA VAL A 645 -15.07 29.74 -3.46
C VAL A 645 -16.11 29.81 -4.56
N GLN A 646 -16.53 31.02 -4.91
CA GLN A 646 -17.45 31.29 -6.02
C GLN A 646 -16.87 32.40 -6.92
N PRO A 647 -17.32 32.52 -8.19
CA PRO A 647 -17.04 33.69 -9.02
C PRO A 647 -17.31 34.99 -8.24
N GLY A 648 -16.36 35.93 -8.27
CA GLY A 648 -16.38 37.18 -7.50
C GLY A 648 -15.78 37.10 -6.08
N SER A 649 -15.29 35.94 -5.64
CA SER A 649 -14.66 35.81 -4.31
C SER A 649 -13.26 36.42 -4.30
N ASP A 650 -12.97 37.32 -3.35
CA ASP A 650 -11.61 37.81 -3.07
C ASP A 650 -10.86 36.76 -2.23
N VAL A 651 -9.73 36.28 -2.73
CA VAL A 651 -8.89 35.28 -2.08
C VAL A 651 -7.47 35.79 -1.94
N LYS A 652 -6.82 35.41 -0.83
CA LYS A 652 -5.40 35.64 -0.61
C LYS A 652 -4.60 34.38 -0.97
N ALA A 653 -3.33 34.57 -1.27
CA ALA A 653 -2.38 33.48 -1.44
C ALA A 653 -2.40 32.58 -0.19
N GLY A 654 -2.60 31.28 -0.39
CA GLY A 654 -2.76 30.28 0.67
C GLY A 654 -4.20 30.01 1.12
N ASP A 655 -5.18 30.81 0.71
CA ASP A 655 -6.58 30.58 1.04
C ASP A 655 -7.10 29.30 0.34
N PRO A 656 -7.92 28.49 1.03
CA PRO A 656 -8.44 27.25 0.46
C PRO A 656 -9.49 27.53 -0.62
N LEU A 657 -9.30 26.98 -1.81
CA LEU A 657 -10.21 27.13 -2.95
C LEU A 657 -11.21 25.98 -3.03
N LEU A 658 -10.71 24.74 -3.02
CA LEU A 658 -11.51 23.52 -3.11
C LEU A 658 -10.76 22.32 -2.53
N VAL A 659 -11.48 21.22 -2.34
CA VAL A 659 -10.97 19.95 -1.82
C VAL A 659 -11.14 18.88 -2.88
N VAL A 660 -10.03 18.23 -3.23
CA VAL A 660 -9.99 17.05 -4.10
C VAL A 660 -9.77 15.82 -3.23
N ILE A 661 -10.54 14.77 -3.45
CA ILE A 661 -10.33 13.46 -2.83
C ILE A 661 -9.88 12.48 -3.90
N ALA A 662 -8.79 11.75 -3.63
CA ALA A 662 -8.52 10.52 -4.34
C ALA A 662 -8.07 9.46 -3.34
N MET A 663 -8.54 8.23 -3.50
CA MET A 663 -8.05 7.08 -2.76
C MET A 663 -8.08 7.28 -1.22
N LYS A 664 -9.15 7.92 -0.73
CA LYS A 664 -9.38 8.32 0.68
C LYS A 664 -8.41 9.39 1.24
N MET A 665 -7.64 10.04 0.38
CA MET A 665 -6.81 11.18 0.72
C MET A 665 -7.49 12.47 0.26
N GLU A 666 -7.73 13.37 1.22
CA GLU A 666 -8.17 14.74 0.95
C GLU A 666 -6.96 15.64 0.68
N HIS A 667 -7.04 16.44 -0.37
CA HIS A 667 -6.07 17.49 -0.67
C HIS A 667 -6.78 18.82 -0.87
N VAL A 668 -6.37 19.82 -0.09
CA VAL A 668 -6.91 21.18 -0.17
C VAL A 668 -6.10 21.97 -1.19
N ILE A 669 -6.73 22.33 -2.30
CA ILE A 669 -6.15 23.23 -3.30
C ILE A 669 -6.21 24.64 -2.73
N LYS A 670 -5.04 25.30 -2.66
CA LYS A 670 -4.89 26.65 -2.13
C LYS A 670 -4.62 27.65 -3.24
N SER A 671 -5.02 28.90 -3.03
CA SER A 671 -4.77 29.97 -3.98
C SER A 671 -3.26 30.23 -4.13
N PRO A 672 -2.70 30.22 -5.36
CA PRO A 672 -1.29 30.55 -5.58
C PRO A 672 -1.01 32.06 -5.43
N LYS A 673 -2.03 32.92 -5.54
CA LYS A 673 -1.90 34.37 -5.52
C LYS A 673 -3.09 35.06 -4.84
N ASN A 674 -2.96 36.36 -4.62
CA ASN A 674 -4.09 37.22 -4.24
C ASN A 674 -4.89 37.58 -5.50
N GLY A 675 -6.21 37.66 -5.40
CA GLY A 675 -7.05 38.19 -6.47
C GLY A 675 -8.51 37.77 -6.36
N VAL A 676 -9.31 38.22 -7.32
CA VAL A 676 -10.74 37.87 -7.41
C VAL A 676 -10.91 36.68 -8.33
N ILE A 677 -11.67 35.67 -7.89
CA ILE A 677 -12.00 34.50 -8.71
C ILE A 677 -12.92 34.92 -9.86
N LYS A 678 -12.51 34.67 -11.11
CA LYS A 678 -13.35 34.90 -12.29
C LYS A 678 -14.33 33.74 -12.50
N GLU A 679 -13.81 32.52 -12.50
CA GLU A 679 -14.60 31.33 -12.79
C GLU A 679 -14.06 30.10 -12.06
N VAL A 680 -14.96 29.22 -11.64
CA VAL A 680 -14.65 27.87 -11.13
C VAL A 680 -14.95 26.88 -12.26
N LEU A 681 -13.92 26.20 -12.75
CA LEU A 681 -13.93 25.39 -13.97
C LEU A 681 -14.35 23.92 -13.74
N CYS A 682 -14.70 23.57 -12.50
CA CYS A 682 -15.06 22.21 -12.09
C CYS A 682 -16.34 22.20 -11.25
N LYS A 683 -17.00 21.05 -11.16
CA LYS A 683 -18.21 20.83 -10.36
C LYS A 683 -17.95 19.88 -9.19
N GLN A 684 -18.71 20.05 -8.11
CA GLN A 684 -18.70 19.09 -7.01
C GLN A 684 -19.14 17.70 -7.49
N GLY A 685 -18.39 16.67 -7.12
CA GLY A 685 -18.56 15.28 -7.56
C GLY A 685 -17.89 14.94 -8.90
N GLU A 686 -17.29 15.92 -9.59
CA GLU A 686 -16.61 15.70 -10.86
C GLU A 686 -15.26 14.98 -10.70
N SER A 687 -14.98 14.02 -11.58
CA SER A 687 -13.67 13.38 -11.65
C SER A 687 -12.73 14.20 -12.55
N ILE A 688 -11.56 14.50 -12.03
CA ILE A 688 -10.58 15.40 -12.64
C ILE A 688 -9.23 14.69 -12.84
N LYS A 689 -8.50 15.06 -13.90
CA LYS A 689 -7.14 14.58 -14.16
C LYS A 689 -6.10 15.48 -13.48
N ARG A 690 -4.84 15.00 -13.43
CA ARG A 690 -3.70 15.82 -13.01
C ARG A 690 -3.50 17.00 -13.97
N ASN A 691 -3.03 18.13 -13.44
CA ASN A 691 -2.69 19.38 -14.12
C ASN A 691 -3.84 20.12 -14.84
N ILE A 692 -5.10 19.69 -14.67
CA ILE A 692 -6.21 20.45 -15.26
C ILE A 692 -6.43 21.77 -14.47
N PRO A 693 -6.72 22.89 -15.15
CA PRO A 693 -7.14 24.13 -14.50
C PRO A 693 -8.46 23.95 -13.76
N LEU A 694 -8.53 24.42 -12.51
CA LEU A 694 -9.71 24.29 -11.65
C LEU A 694 -10.39 25.62 -11.37
N VAL A 695 -9.60 26.69 -11.30
CA VAL A 695 -10.07 28.04 -10.98
C VAL A 695 -9.26 29.04 -11.82
N SER A 696 -9.93 30.08 -12.32
CA SER A 696 -9.31 31.22 -12.99
C SER A 696 -9.55 32.53 -12.24
N TRP A 697 -8.64 33.49 -12.38
CA TRP A 697 -8.71 34.82 -11.76
C TRP A 697 -9.16 35.89 -12.75
N GLU A 698 -9.72 36.98 -12.24
CA GLU A 698 -9.87 38.21 -13.02
C GLU A 698 -8.49 38.75 -13.41
N SER A 699 -8.41 39.27 -14.64
CA SER A 699 -7.17 39.79 -15.24
C SER A 699 -6.71 41.09 -14.61
#